data_AF-A0A964VQR8-F1
#
_entry.id   AF-A0A964VQR8-F1
#
_cell.length_a   1.000
_cell.length_b   1.000
_cell.length_c   1.000
_cell.angle_alpha   90.00
_cell.angle_beta   90.00
_cell.angle_gamma   90.00
#
_symmetry.space_group_name_H-M   'P 1'
#
loop_
_entity.id
_entity.type
_entity.pdbx_description
1 polymer ?
#
loop_
_entity_poly.entity_id
_entity_poly.type
_entity_poly.pdbx_seq_one_letter_code
_entity_poly.pdbx_strand_id
1 'polypeptide(L)'
;MLRFLKRFSWVGVLAMSLLPTAAFVFQGPNASGSPNGADSFEVPSIGYNANNLYVPDTSQTGPKNIGEEYRRNMPVLYYSFDQNFLDYFGSNGIVAVDAATAVFNSLTNVSQYSADLSEFPLESAAQNYQAQALGLSDLKSQVMALLVEQLGLANPNRYVWTLYSRFLGNPPPCPDGMGYYVIQRNFEIVPSTLDQFQYSSYVNGALFSYAITEYCAFTPPPFGPLLADAVEIPVDPLTQLTAVAANIPIPILLPVGGANLLVFSSSLPSGGYFNGLTRDDVAGLRALMRTNNMNVESAGPGTTVAATNFNSSQLLFTSNLTLLVNQALTNDAATLLGLYPGLVVSSTTPIFTNLVTTNVAFYFTNLPWSPAGSPATLVFSTNQTTNVVTWFSHSFANVVTNTYYTNGFITVLTTNVTPPPYAPPGVFVTNVTATTLFTNFINGDYFILPANSDCGVSIVNTQLVSVFNLTNTPVVATNATGTTNVAPEQFSQSLVFYFTNRVFVIHPVPCLAAAVSLRQGIERVQFVRRDFDSLIGQFYEPITNQYTLIVVTNSALQPQTVFRRVTQPDILFTAQNLTSVNTDGGLTADFTRSLNFNTANALPNLAGPGTIEPNTTITFNKVAPFYLNEQVAPGFAPFLDQLTAVSQLIWSSFDGTTNAPVVYPNGTSIQNLENQVLILISPLTLSTGRVAVAYSQTFTVTGGSSPYTWSLAPGTPALPPGLNLSAGGNLTGTPTVAGTYDIVVRLTDGGARTVDRPYAITITNP
;
A
#
# COMPACT_ATOMS: atom_id res chain seq x y z
N MET A 1 35.60 -45.82 -34.88
CA MET A 1 35.72 -44.40 -35.26
C MET A 1 34.38 -43.64 -35.23
N LEU A 2 33.29 -44.12 -35.86
CA LEU A 2 31.98 -43.44 -35.83
C LEU A 2 31.35 -43.24 -34.44
N ARG A 3 31.54 -44.18 -33.49
CA ARG A 3 31.07 -44.02 -32.10
C ARG A 3 31.90 -43.01 -31.29
N PHE A 4 33.15 -42.78 -31.69
CA PHE A 4 34.03 -41.78 -31.06
C PHE A 4 33.70 -40.37 -31.60
N LEU A 5 33.45 -40.25 -32.92
CA LEU A 5 32.91 -39.02 -33.51
C LEU A 5 31.55 -38.64 -32.93
N LYS A 6 30.61 -39.59 -32.77
CA LYS A 6 29.31 -39.28 -32.12
C LYS A 6 29.48 -38.76 -30.69
N ARG A 7 30.37 -39.34 -29.89
CA ARG A 7 30.62 -38.84 -28.50
C ARG A 7 31.30 -37.47 -28.48
N PHE A 8 32.19 -37.16 -29.43
CA PHE A 8 32.79 -35.82 -29.55
C PHE A 8 31.82 -34.78 -30.13
N SER A 9 30.91 -35.18 -31.02
CA SER A 9 29.83 -34.31 -31.52
C SER A 9 28.88 -33.90 -30.39
N TRP A 10 28.59 -34.79 -29.43
CA TRP A 10 27.80 -34.42 -28.24
C TRP A 10 28.55 -33.49 -27.27
N VAL A 11 29.88 -33.60 -27.16
CA VAL A 11 30.70 -32.67 -26.35
C VAL A 11 30.86 -31.30 -27.05
N GLY A 12 30.92 -31.26 -28.38
CA GLY A 12 30.90 -30.02 -29.16
C GLY A 12 29.53 -29.32 -29.16
N VAL A 13 28.43 -30.07 -29.03
CA VAL A 13 27.07 -29.51 -28.84
C VAL A 13 26.84 -29.07 -27.39
N LEU A 14 27.46 -29.70 -26.40
CA LEU A 14 27.43 -29.22 -25.01
C LEU A 14 28.23 -27.90 -24.84
N ALA A 15 29.25 -27.68 -25.67
CA ALA A 15 29.99 -26.41 -25.74
C ALA A 15 29.26 -25.28 -26.48
N MET A 16 28.08 -25.57 -27.05
CA MET A 16 27.11 -24.58 -27.56
C MET A 16 25.84 -24.56 -26.71
N SER A 17 25.94 -24.86 -25.41
CA SER A 17 24.92 -24.43 -24.46
C SER A 17 24.89 -22.90 -24.49
N LEU A 18 24.01 -22.33 -25.31
CA LEU A 18 23.55 -20.97 -25.16
C LEU A 18 23.05 -20.89 -23.72
N LEU A 19 23.88 -20.34 -22.83
CA LEU A 19 23.39 -19.98 -21.52
C LEU A 19 22.26 -18.98 -21.79
N PRO A 20 21.05 -19.20 -21.27
CA PRO A 20 19.99 -18.23 -21.37
C PRO A 20 20.49 -16.92 -20.77
N THR A 21 20.71 -15.93 -21.64
CA THR A 21 21.19 -14.61 -21.27
C THR A 21 20.06 -13.86 -20.58
N ALA A 22 20.30 -13.36 -19.37
CA ALA A 22 19.29 -12.69 -18.57
C ALA A 22 19.54 -11.17 -18.58
N ALA A 23 18.83 -10.44 -19.44
CA ALA A 23 19.12 -9.04 -19.71
C ALA A 23 18.08 -8.05 -19.16
N PHE A 24 18.50 -6.85 -18.80
CA PHE A 24 17.62 -5.83 -18.23
C PHE A 24 18.24 -4.44 -18.37
N VAL A 25 17.42 -3.42 -18.16
CA VAL A 25 17.83 -2.01 -18.23
C VAL A 25 17.41 -1.30 -16.95
N PHE A 26 18.32 -0.51 -16.38
CA PHE A 26 18.01 0.32 -15.22
C PHE A 26 17.38 1.64 -15.62
N GLN A 27 16.46 2.12 -14.80
CA GLN A 27 15.74 3.36 -15.04
C GLN A 27 16.25 4.51 -14.16
N GLY A 28 16.13 5.73 -14.66
CA GLY A 28 16.29 6.97 -13.90
C GLY A 28 15.58 8.14 -14.59
N PRO A 29 15.68 9.37 -14.06
CA PRO A 29 14.98 10.53 -14.61
C PRO A 29 15.56 11.00 -15.97
N ASN A 30 14.68 11.53 -16.84
CA ASN A 30 15.03 12.14 -18.14
C ASN A 30 15.39 13.64 -18.04
N ALA A 31 16.05 14.20 -19.07
CA ALA A 31 16.66 15.53 -19.07
C ALA A 31 15.69 16.74 -18.98
N SER A 32 14.40 16.58 -19.26
CA SER A 32 13.48 17.71 -19.49
C SER A 32 13.08 18.51 -18.25
N GLY A 33 13.69 18.28 -17.08
CA GLY A 33 13.33 19.00 -15.84
C GLY A 33 14.36 19.02 -14.71
N SER A 34 15.60 18.56 -14.91
CA SER A 34 16.60 18.53 -13.83
C SER A 34 17.80 19.44 -14.12
N PRO A 35 18.28 20.24 -13.15
CA PRO A 35 19.53 20.98 -13.29
C PRO A 35 20.77 20.08 -13.43
N ASN A 36 20.70 18.80 -13.00
CA ASN A 36 21.86 17.89 -12.87
C ASN A 36 21.56 16.39 -13.10
N GLY A 37 20.41 15.98 -13.67
CA GLY A 37 19.86 14.62 -13.44
C GLY A 37 19.60 13.71 -14.64
N ALA A 38 20.08 14.01 -15.83
CA ALA A 38 20.05 13.06 -16.96
C ALA A 38 21.45 12.88 -17.52
N ASP A 39 21.70 11.74 -18.16
CA ASP A 39 22.97 11.57 -18.85
C ASP A 39 23.02 12.64 -19.96
N SER A 40 24.19 13.22 -20.21
CA SER A 40 24.33 14.36 -21.13
C SER A 40 23.87 14.09 -22.57
N PHE A 41 23.66 12.83 -22.93
CA PHE A 41 23.17 12.39 -24.25
C PHE A 41 21.68 11.96 -24.24
N GLU A 42 21.01 11.87 -23.09
CA GLU A 42 19.56 11.60 -22.98
C GLU A 42 18.74 12.86 -23.32
N VAL A 43 18.93 13.38 -24.53
CA VAL A 43 18.30 14.62 -24.99
C VAL A 43 17.15 14.35 -25.97
N PRO A 44 16.08 15.17 -25.95
CA PRO A 44 14.93 15.08 -26.87
C PRO A 44 15.25 14.91 -28.35
N SER A 45 16.42 15.37 -28.80
CA SER A 45 16.84 15.34 -30.20
C SER A 45 17.48 14.02 -30.65
N ILE A 46 17.77 13.08 -29.73
CA ILE A 46 18.54 11.84 -29.99
C ILE A 46 17.83 10.64 -29.33
N GLY A 47 16.65 10.26 -29.82
CA GLY A 47 15.89 9.05 -29.40
C GLY A 47 15.29 9.08 -27.98
N TYR A 48 15.81 9.94 -27.11
CA TYR A 48 15.44 10.05 -25.71
C TYR A 48 14.44 11.18 -25.48
N ASN A 49 13.20 10.87 -25.09
CA ASN A 49 12.18 11.87 -24.76
C ASN A 49 11.90 12.85 -25.93
N ALA A 50 11.69 12.30 -27.13
CA ALA A 50 11.29 13.06 -28.31
C ALA A 50 9.87 13.64 -28.13
N ASN A 51 9.76 14.71 -27.35
CA ASN A 51 8.63 15.62 -27.41
C ASN A 51 8.72 16.42 -28.71
N ASN A 52 8.34 15.84 -29.86
CA ASN A 52 7.85 16.71 -30.92
C ASN A 52 6.89 16.09 -31.94
N LEU A 53 5.81 16.85 -32.11
CA LEU A 53 4.74 16.92 -33.09
C LEU A 53 3.78 15.76 -33.37
N TYR A 54 4.04 14.50 -33.04
CA TYR A 54 3.00 13.47 -33.27
C TYR A 54 2.81 12.39 -32.22
N VAL A 55 3.80 12.10 -31.37
CA VAL A 55 3.52 11.22 -30.22
C VAL A 55 4.37 11.54 -28.99
N PRO A 56 3.75 11.94 -27.86
CA PRO A 56 4.49 12.21 -26.65
C PRO A 56 4.99 10.90 -26.04
N ASP A 57 6.31 10.73 -25.97
CA ASP A 57 6.92 9.83 -24.99
C ASP A 57 6.71 10.44 -23.61
N THR A 58 5.63 10.04 -22.95
CA THR A 58 5.29 10.49 -21.60
C THR A 58 6.16 9.84 -20.52
N SER A 59 7.10 8.96 -20.88
CA SER A 59 8.01 8.38 -19.91
C SER A 59 8.95 9.47 -19.41
N GLN A 60 8.75 9.89 -18.15
CA GLN A 60 9.58 10.87 -17.45
C GLN A 60 11.00 10.33 -17.16
N THR A 61 11.44 9.29 -17.86
CA THR A 61 12.48 8.35 -17.45
C THR A 61 13.28 7.74 -18.60
N GLY A 62 14.56 7.43 -18.37
CA GLY A 62 15.49 6.89 -19.36
C GLY A 62 16.47 5.86 -18.77
N PRO A 63 17.25 5.18 -19.63
CA PRO A 63 18.13 4.09 -19.24
C PRO A 63 19.46 4.56 -18.62
N LYS A 64 19.79 4.09 -17.42
CA LYS A 64 21.01 4.51 -16.68
C LYS A 64 22.20 3.56 -16.85
N ASN A 65 23.41 4.06 -16.58
CA ASN A 65 24.59 3.22 -16.50
C ASN A 65 24.58 2.36 -15.23
N ILE A 66 25.44 1.34 -15.21
CA ILE A 66 25.74 0.59 -13.99
C ILE A 66 26.30 1.56 -12.93
N GLY A 67 25.73 1.52 -11.74
CA GLY A 67 26.09 2.41 -10.64
C GLY A 67 25.33 3.74 -10.63
N GLU A 68 24.45 3.97 -11.60
CA GLU A 68 23.58 5.16 -11.69
C GLU A 68 22.08 4.80 -11.56
N GLU A 69 21.77 3.57 -11.18
CA GLU A 69 20.40 3.08 -11.09
C GLU A 69 19.58 3.75 -9.98
N TYR A 70 18.25 3.79 -10.19
CA TYR A 70 17.29 4.21 -9.19
C TYR A 70 16.42 3.03 -8.75
N ARG A 71 16.16 2.90 -7.46
CA ARG A 71 15.34 1.80 -6.90
C ARG A 71 14.44 2.27 -5.76
N ARG A 72 13.40 1.49 -5.45
CA ARG A 72 12.67 1.63 -4.18
C ARG A 72 13.39 0.83 -3.11
N ASN A 73 13.74 1.48 -2.00
CA ASN A 73 14.45 0.85 -0.87
C ASN A 73 13.56 0.64 0.36
N MET A 74 12.24 0.61 0.15
CA MET A 74 11.24 0.31 1.18
C MET A 74 10.77 -1.14 1.03
N PRO A 75 10.99 -2.01 2.04
CA PRO A 75 10.61 -3.42 1.95
C PRO A 75 9.10 -3.67 1.82
N VAL A 76 8.27 -2.70 2.25
CA VAL A 76 6.81 -2.77 2.15
C VAL A 76 6.30 -1.49 1.50
N LEU A 77 5.54 -1.66 0.42
CA LEU A 77 4.82 -0.61 -0.28
C LEU A 77 3.32 -0.82 -0.13
N TYR A 78 2.60 0.26 0.19
CA TYR A 78 1.16 0.24 0.33
C TYR A 78 0.46 0.75 -0.93
N TYR A 79 -0.51 0.01 -1.44
CA TYR A 79 -1.32 0.46 -2.57
C TYR A 79 -2.80 0.56 -2.22
N SER A 80 -3.52 1.42 -2.95
CA SER A 80 -4.96 1.56 -2.81
C SER A 80 -5.63 2.10 -4.09
N PHE A 81 -6.94 2.27 -4.04
CA PHE A 81 -7.81 2.69 -5.14
C PHE A 81 -8.60 3.93 -4.72
N ASP A 82 -8.80 4.87 -5.64
CA ASP A 82 -9.73 5.98 -5.42
C ASP A 82 -11.15 5.64 -5.92
N GLN A 83 -12.10 6.53 -5.63
CA GLN A 83 -13.48 6.35 -6.08
C GLN A 83 -13.59 6.25 -7.61
N ASN A 84 -12.77 6.97 -8.38
CA ASN A 84 -12.86 6.93 -9.84
C ASN A 84 -12.47 5.56 -10.41
N PHE A 85 -11.45 4.90 -9.83
CA PHE A 85 -11.07 3.55 -10.19
C PHE A 85 -12.22 2.58 -9.88
N LEU A 86 -12.81 2.70 -8.69
CA LEU A 86 -13.92 1.84 -8.26
C LEU A 86 -15.16 2.02 -9.13
N ASP A 87 -15.48 3.25 -9.52
CA ASP A 87 -16.63 3.55 -10.38
C ASP A 87 -16.49 2.95 -11.78
N TYR A 88 -15.26 2.90 -12.31
CA TYR A 88 -15.00 2.38 -13.65
C TYR A 88 -14.71 0.87 -13.65
N PHE A 89 -13.74 0.39 -12.88
CA PHE A 89 -13.33 -1.01 -12.91
C PHE A 89 -14.06 -1.90 -11.90
N GLY A 90 -14.65 -1.32 -10.87
CA GLY A 90 -15.35 -2.06 -9.81
C GLY A 90 -14.47 -3.05 -9.06
N SER A 91 -15.11 -4.00 -8.37
CA SER A 91 -14.43 -5.05 -7.59
C SER A 91 -13.58 -5.98 -8.46
N ASN A 92 -13.96 -6.21 -9.71
CA ASN A 92 -13.18 -7.06 -10.61
C ASN A 92 -11.86 -6.39 -11.03
N GLY A 93 -11.84 -5.06 -11.19
CA GLY A 93 -10.60 -4.30 -11.37
C GLY A 93 -9.64 -4.46 -10.21
N ILE A 94 -10.18 -4.43 -8.99
CA ILE A 94 -9.39 -4.67 -7.77
C ILE A 94 -8.77 -6.07 -7.82
N VAL A 95 -9.54 -7.10 -8.20
CA VAL A 95 -9.04 -8.47 -8.33
C VAL A 95 -7.91 -8.56 -9.36
N ALA A 96 -8.01 -7.84 -10.48
CA ALA A 96 -6.96 -7.81 -11.50
C ALA A 96 -5.66 -7.17 -10.99
N VAL A 97 -5.77 -6.04 -10.26
CA VAL A 97 -4.62 -5.37 -9.64
C VAL A 97 -4.01 -6.21 -8.51
N ASP A 98 -4.83 -6.82 -7.67
CA ASP A 98 -4.39 -7.75 -6.63
C ASP A 98 -3.69 -8.98 -7.23
N ALA A 99 -4.18 -9.50 -8.36
CA ALA A 99 -3.53 -10.59 -9.06
C ALA A 99 -2.15 -10.18 -9.60
N ALA A 100 -1.99 -8.94 -10.07
CA ALA A 100 -0.69 -8.41 -10.48
C ALA A 100 0.27 -8.27 -9.28
N THR A 101 -0.18 -7.69 -8.17
CA THR A 101 0.67 -7.54 -6.96
C THR A 101 1.00 -8.89 -6.31
N ALA A 102 0.12 -9.89 -6.43
CA ALA A 102 0.38 -11.25 -5.98
C ALA A 102 1.58 -11.90 -6.69
N VAL A 103 1.81 -11.60 -7.98
CA VAL A 103 2.99 -12.08 -8.71
C VAL A 103 4.27 -11.59 -8.03
N PHE A 104 4.36 -10.30 -7.69
CA PHE A 104 5.52 -9.74 -7.00
C PHE A 104 5.65 -10.25 -5.56
N ASN A 105 4.54 -10.38 -4.84
CA ASN A 105 4.53 -10.91 -3.47
C ASN A 105 4.92 -12.39 -3.40
N SER A 106 4.80 -13.14 -4.50
CA SER A 106 5.27 -14.53 -4.59
C SER A 106 6.78 -14.65 -4.67
N LEU A 107 7.50 -13.54 -4.94
CA LEU A 107 8.95 -13.54 -4.97
C LEU A 107 9.54 -13.74 -3.56
N THR A 108 10.48 -14.65 -3.47
CA THR A 108 11.42 -14.77 -2.35
C THR A 108 12.56 -13.74 -2.48
N ASN A 109 13.50 -13.76 -1.54
CA ASN A 109 14.66 -12.88 -1.58
C ASN A 109 15.45 -13.10 -2.88
N VAL A 110 15.69 -12.04 -3.64
CA VAL A 110 16.29 -12.15 -4.98
C VAL A 110 17.68 -12.77 -5.00
N SER A 111 18.44 -12.65 -3.91
CA SER A 111 19.76 -13.28 -3.77
C SER A 111 19.71 -14.79 -3.50
N GLN A 112 18.52 -15.36 -3.23
CA GLN A 112 18.37 -16.80 -2.97
C GLN A 112 18.10 -17.63 -4.24
N TYR A 113 17.74 -17.00 -5.37
CA TYR A 113 17.50 -17.70 -6.63
C TYR A 113 18.79 -18.22 -7.28
N SER A 114 18.67 -19.21 -8.15
CA SER A 114 19.82 -19.76 -8.89
C SER A 114 20.53 -18.68 -9.72
N ALA A 115 21.84 -18.82 -9.93
CA ALA A 115 22.63 -17.83 -10.66
C ALA A 115 22.16 -17.63 -12.12
N ASP A 116 21.56 -18.66 -12.71
CA ASP A 116 20.98 -18.65 -14.06
C ASP A 116 19.48 -18.35 -14.09
N LEU A 117 18.85 -18.17 -12.92
CA LEU A 117 17.40 -17.88 -12.76
C LEU A 117 16.51 -18.89 -13.50
N SER A 118 16.87 -20.17 -13.39
CA SER A 118 16.18 -21.28 -14.06
C SER A 118 14.73 -21.47 -13.60
N GLU A 119 14.39 -20.92 -12.43
CA GLU A 119 13.05 -20.92 -11.85
C GLU A 119 12.07 -20.05 -12.64
N PHE A 120 12.58 -19.14 -13.47
CA PHE A 120 11.77 -18.20 -14.26
C PHE A 120 11.80 -18.53 -15.75
N PRO A 121 10.66 -18.46 -16.43
CA PRO A 121 10.57 -18.73 -17.85
C PRO A 121 11.17 -17.58 -18.68
N LEU A 122 11.64 -17.90 -19.88
CA LEU A 122 12.02 -16.89 -20.88
C LEU A 122 10.78 -16.23 -21.51
N GLU A 123 9.67 -16.97 -21.58
CA GLU A 123 8.40 -16.51 -22.11
C GLU A 123 7.33 -16.58 -21.01
N SER A 124 6.77 -15.43 -20.64
CA SER A 124 5.61 -15.38 -19.75
C SER A 124 4.36 -14.84 -20.44
N ALA A 125 4.50 -14.31 -21.65
CA ALA A 125 3.43 -13.85 -22.51
C ALA A 125 2.63 -15.05 -23.04
N ALA A 126 1.32 -14.88 -23.15
CA ALA A 126 0.43 -15.84 -23.77
C ALA A 126 -0.72 -15.09 -24.45
N GLN A 127 -1.41 -15.79 -25.36
CA GLN A 127 -2.47 -15.21 -26.17
C GLN A 127 -3.82 -15.86 -25.85
N ASN A 128 -4.83 -15.02 -25.58
CA ASN A 128 -6.22 -15.42 -25.53
C ASN A 128 -6.92 -15.00 -26.84
N TYR A 129 -7.18 -15.96 -27.71
CA TYR A 129 -7.73 -15.69 -29.05
C TYR A 129 -9.16 -15.12 -29.03
N GLN A 130 -9.95 -15.42 -27.99
CA GLN A 130 -11.27 -14.83 -27.82
C GLN A 130 -11.15 -13.35 -27.47
N ALA A 131 -10.26 -13.01 -26.54
CA ALA A 131 -9.97 -11.62 -26.20
C ALA A 131 -9.34 -10.85 -27.37
N GLN A 132 -8.50 -11.51 -28.18
CA GLN A 132 -7.92 -10.94 -29.40
C GLN A 132 -8.98 -10.61 -30.43
N ALA A 133 -9.90 -11.54 -30.72
CA ALA A 133 -11.00 -11.31 -31.66
C ALA A 133 -11.91 -10.15 -31.23
N LEU A 134 -11.94 -9.85 -29.93
CA LEU A 134 -12.70 -8.77 -29.32
C LEU A 134 -11.89 -7.48 -29.09
N GLY A 135 -10.60 -7.44 -29.47
CA GLY A 135 -9.75 -6.24 -29.32
C GLY A 135 -9.47 -5.84 -27.87
N LEU A 136 -9.44 -6.80 -26.94
CA LEU A 136 -9.34 -6.50 -25.50
C LEU A 136 -7.89 -6.37 -25.00
N SER A 137 -7.66 -5.47 -24.05
CA SER A 137 -6.37 -5.26 -23.36
C SER A 137 -6.45 -5.73 -21.91
N ASP A 138 -5.45 -6.49 -21.44
CA ASP A 138 -5.43 -7.04 -20.08
C ASP A 138 -4.90 -6.04 -19.03
N LEU A 139 -5.77 -5.67 -18.09
CA LEU A 139 -5.47 -4.75 -17.00
C LEU A 139 -4.39 -5.30 -16.07
N LYS A 140 -4.43 -6.60 -15.75
CA LYS A 140 -3.43 -7.24 -14.86
C LYS A 140 -2.02 -7.09 -15.45
N SER A 141 -1.86 -7.44 -16.72
CA SER A 141 -0.56 -7.36 -17.42
C SER A 141 -0.05 -5.94 -17.54
N GLN A 142 -0.94 -4.96 -17.76
CA GLN A 142 -0.56 -3.55 -17.75
C GLN A 142 -0.05 -3.11 -16.37
N VAL A 143 -0.75 -3.50 -15.30
CA VAL A 143 -0.34 -3.19 -13.92
C VAL A 143 0.99 -3.86 -13.60
N MET A 144 1.22 -5.10 -14.03
CA MET A 144 2.50 -5.77 -13.83
C MET A 144 3.65 -4.99 -14.46
N ALA A 145 3.52 -4.56 -15.71
CA ALA A 145 4.55 -3.75 -16.39
C ALA A 145 4.83 -2.44 -15.64
N LEU A 146 3.77 -1.76 -15.19
CA LEU A 146 3.90 -0.53 -14.41
C LEU A 146 4.58 -0.77 -13.06
N LEU A 147 4.31 -1.89 -12.39
CA LEU A 147 4.95 -2.22 -11.12
C LEU A 147 6.44 -2.57 -11.30
N VAL A 148 6.82 -3.28 -12.38
CA VAL A 148 8.24 -3.52 -12.71
C VAL A 148 8.98 -2.19 -12.86
N GLU A 149 8.36 -1.24 -13.54
CA GLU A 149 8.89 0.11 -13.69
C GLU A 149 8.96 0.87 -12.37
N GLN A 150 7.92 0.80 -11.54
CA GLN A 150 7.92 1.43 -10.22
C GLN A 150 9.06 0.93 -9.32
N LEU A 151 9.63 -0.24 -9.61
CA LEU A 151 10.76 -0.81 -8.88
C LEU A 151 12.12 -0.41 -9.47
N GLY A 152 12.17 0.23 -10.64
CA GLY A 152 13.38 0.82 -11.23
C GLY A 152 13.91 0.16 -12.50
N LEU A 153 13.12 -0.70 -13.16
CA LEU A 153 13.49 -1.29 -14.45
C LEU A 153 12.86 -0.54 -15.61
N ALA A 154 13.67 -0.24 -16.62
CA ALA A 154 13.21 0.34 -17.87
C ALA A 154 12.89 -0.74 -18.90
N ASN A 155 12.27 -0.36 -20.01
CA ASN A 155 11.95 -1.27 -21.12
C ASN A 155 13.23 -1.84 -21.75
N PRO A 156 13.54 -3.14 -21.58
CA PRO A 156 14.78 -3.70 -22.09
C PRO A 156 14.79 -3.81 -23.63
N ASN A 157 13.63 -3.93 -24.27
CA ASN A 157 13.53 -4.05 -25.73
C ASN A 157 13.86 -2.72 -26.43
N ARG A 158 13.47 -1.58 -25.83
CA ARG A 158 13.69 -0.22 -26.38
C ARG A 158 15.08 0.34 -26.10
N TYR A 159 15.79 -0.27 -25.16
CA TYR A 159 17.09 0.22 -24.75
C TYR A 159 18.12 -0.88 -24.90
N VAL A 160 17.98 -1.79 -25.88
CA VAL A 160 19.09 -2.69 -26.21
C VAL A 160 20.20 -1.87 -26.86
N TRP A 161 19.83 -1.02 -27.82
CA TRP A 161 20.73 -0.23 -28.64
C TRP A 161 20.25 1.21 -28.69
N THR A 162 21.04 2.11 -28.11
CA THR A 162 20.62 3.50 -27.98
C THR A 162 21.56 4.43 -28.72
N LEU A 163 21.01 5.50 -29.29
CA LEU A 163 21.79 6.50 -30.01
C LEU A 163 22.50 7.42 -29.00
N TYR A 164 23.83 7.45 -29.07
CA TYR A 164 24.66 8.31 -28.20
C TYR A 164 24.93 9.67 -28.84
N SER A 165 25.24 9.69 -30.14
CA SER A 165 25.56 10.93 -30.85
C SER A 165 25.42 10.75 -32.36
N ARG A 166 25.39 11.88 -33.08
CA ARG A 166 25.42 11.94 -34.54
C ARG A 166 26.37 13.03 -35.02
N PHE A 167 26.92 12.86 -36.22
CA PHE A 167 27.79 13.84 -36.85
C PHE A 167 27.60 13.88 -38.37
N LEU A 168 27.94 15.02 -38.97
CA LEU A 168 27.85 15.25 -40.41
C LEU A 168 29.13 14.77 -41.10
N GLY A 169 29.00 13.90 -42.10
CA GLY A 169 30.10 13.42 -42.94
C GLY A 169 29.97 13.88 -44.39
N ASN A 170 30.11 15.18 -44.69
CA ASN A 170 30.06 15.80 -46.05
C ASN A 170 28.72 15.58 -46.84
N PRO A 171 28.22 16.53 -47.66
CA PRO A 171 26.79 16.61 -48.07
C PRO A 171 26.41 15.64 -49.23
N PRO A 172 25.21 14.97 -49.29
CA PRO A 172 23.86 15.55 -49.48
C PRO A 172 22.74 14.90 -48.58
N PRO A 173 21.44 14.66 -48.96
CA PRO A 173 20.30 14.86 -48.04
C PRO A 173 20.17 13.79 -46.93
N CYS A 174 19.82 14.24 -45.73
CA CYS A 174 19.39 13.42 -44.59
C CYS A 174 18.56 12.17 -45.02
N PRO A 175 18.90 10.96 -44.56
CA PRO A 175 20.03 10.58 -43.69
C PRO A 175 21.37 10.33 -44.41
N ASP A 176 21.46 10.53 -45.73
CA ASP A 176 22.69 10.29 -46.50
C ASP A 176 23.82 11.20 -46.02
N GLY A 177 25.03 10.65 -45.87
CA GLY A 177 26.18 11.37 -45.29
C GLY A 177 26.15 11.58 -43.77
N MET A 178 25.18 11.02 -43.03
CA MET A 178 25.15 11.06 -41.56
C MET A 178 25.91 9.90 -40.93
N GLY A 179 26.73 10.19 -39.91
CA GLY A 179 27.37 9.21 -39.05
C GLY A 179 26.70 9.16 -37.67
N TYR A 180 26.54 7.96 -37.12
CA TYR A 180 25.89 7.74 -35.82
C TYR A 180 26.79 6.95 -34.88
N TYR A 181 26.81 7.34 -33.62
CA TYR A 181 27.40 6.58 -32.53
C TYR A 181 26.28 5.92 -31.73
N VAL A 182 26.29 4.58 -31.68
CA VAL A 182 25.29 3.77 -30.98
C VAL A 182 25.98 3.04 -29.84
N ILE A 183 25.30 2.93 -28.70
CA ILE A 183 25.80 2.27 -27.49
C ILE A 183 24.77 1.29 -26.95
N GLN A 184 25.21 0.27 -26.22
CA GLN A 184 24.30 -0.67 -25.58
C GLN A 184 23.85 -0.15 -24.21
N ARG A 185 22.54 -0.14 -24.03
CA ARG A 185 21.76 0.09 -22.79
C ARG A 185 21.63 -1.05 -21.78
N ASN A 186 21.63 -2.24 -22.36
CA ASN A 186 21.06 -3.44 -21.78
C ASN A 186 22.14 -4.31 -21.16
N PHE A 187 21.89 -4.75 -19.94
CA PHE A 187 22.85 -5.40 -19.07
C PHE A 187 22.43 -6.83 -18.80
N GLU A 188 23.40 -7.73 -18.78
CA GLU A 188 23.23 -9.12 -18.41
C GLU A 188 24.00 -9.43 -17.13
N ILE A 189 23.39 -10.25 -16.26
CA ILE A 189 24.09 -10.84 -15.12
C ILE A 189 24.89 -12.06 -15.59
N VAL A 190 26.20 -12.03 -15.35
CA VAL A 190 27.10 -13.16 -15.56
C VAL A 190 27.02 -14.10 -14.35
N PRO A 191 26.57 -15.36 -14.51
CA PRO A 191 26.48 -16.33 -13.43
C PRO A 191 27.85 -16.57 -12.79
N SER A 192 28.07 -16.04 -11.58
CA SER A 192 29.33 -16.17 -10.86
C SER A 192 29.10 -15.95 -9.37
N THR A 193 30.10 -16.25 -8.52
CA THR A 193 29.97 -16.02 -7.07
C THR A 193 29.82 -14.53 -6.70
N LEU A 194 30.14 -13.63 -7.62
CA LEU A 194 30.06 -12.17 -7.43
C LEU A 194 29.02 -11.50 -8.35
N ASP A 195 28.34 -12.25 -9.23
CA ASP A 195 27.36 -11.77 -10.21
C ASP A 195 27.78 -10.44 -10.88
N GLN A 196 28.66 -10.53 -11.87
CA GLN A 196 29.15 -9.38 -12.63
C GLN A 196 28.16 -8.95 -13.72
N PHE A 197 28.24 -7.69 -14.15
CA PHE A 197 27.42 -7.15 -15.24
C PHE A 197 28.23 -7.04 -16.53
N GLN A 198 27.59 -7.33 -17.66
CA GLN A 198 28.13 -7.08 -19.00
C GLN A 198 27.04 -6.51 -19.91
N TYR A 199 27.42 -5.80 -20.97
CA TYR A 199 26.47 -5.37 -21.99
C TYR A 199 25.99 -6.57 -22.81
N SER A 200 24.70 -6.61 -23.14
CA SER A 200 24.11 -7.71 -23.89
C SER A 200 23.11 -7.22 -24.94
N SER A 201 23.17 -7.85 -26.12
CA SER A 201 22.22 -7.63 -27.21
C SER A 201 21.01 -8.56 -27.15
N TYR A 202 20.84 -9.29 -26.05
CA TYR A 202 19.77 -10.27 -25.90
C TYR A 202 18.68 -9.76 -24.96
N VAL A 203 17.43 -10.17 -25.18
CA VAL A 203 16.33 -10.03 -24.21
C VAL A 203 15.57 -11.35 -24.15
N ASN A 204 15.49 -11.96 -22.97
CA ASN A 204 14.97 -13.29 -22.69
C ASN A 204 15.54 -14.36 -23.65
N GLY A 205 16.81 -14.20 -24.04
CA GLY A 205 17.49 -15.08 -24.99
C GLY A 205 17.22 -14.81 -26.48
N ALA A 206 16.32 -13.89 -26.83
CA ALA A 206 16.16 -13.41 -28.20
C ALA A 206 17.23 -12.37 -28.54
N LEU A 207 17.88 -12.51 -29.69
CA LEU A 207 18.93 -11.58 -30.15
C LEU A 207 18.32 -10.35 -30.83
N PHE A 208 18.76 -9.16 -30.44
CA PHE A 208 18.34 -7.89 -31.03
C PHE A 208 19.48 -7.20 -31.77
N SER A 209 19.15 -6.62 -32.92
CA SER A 209 19.94 -5.65 -33.67
C SER A 209 19.21 -4.31 -33.66
N TYR A 210 19.73 -3.31 -34.39
CA TYR A 210 19.08 -2.01 -34.53
C TYR A 210 19.04 -1.54 -35.98
N ALA A 211 18.11 -0.64 -36.28
CA ALA A 211 18.11 0.21 -37.47
C ALA A 211 18.04 1.67 -37.04
N ILE A 212 18.74 2.56 -37.77
CA ILE A 212 18.65 3.99 -37.51
C ILE A 212 17.51 4.59 -38.32
N THR A 213 16.60 5.27 -37.64
CA THR A 213 15.58 6.10 -38.26
C THR A 213 15.88 7.56 -37.96
N GLU A 214 16.01 8.39 -39.00
CA GLU A 214 16.14 9.84 -38.84
C GLU A 214 15.03 10.56 -39.61
N TYR A 215 14.43 11.54 -38.94
CA TYR A 215 13.38 12.38 -39.51
C TYR A 215 13.97 13.63 -40.15
N CYS A 216 13.81 13.72 -41.47
CA CYS A 216 14.39 14.75 -42.32
C CYS A 216 13.33 15.80 -42.69
N ALA A 217 13.17 16.83 -41.86
CA ALA A 217 12.30 17.96 -42.20
C ALA A 217 12.96 18.84 -43.28
N PHE A 218 12.34 18.97 -44.46
CA PHE A 218 12.85 19.79 -45.55
C PHE A 218 12.62 21.30 -45.29
N THR A 219 13.68 22.02 -44.89
CA THR A 219 14.02 23.46 -45.13
C THR A 219 13.04 24.61 -44.80
N PRO A 220 13.55 25.82 -44.42
CA PRO A 220 14.95 26.25 -44.49
C PRO A 220 15.68 26.38 -43.13
N PRO A 221 17.03 26.45 -43.15
CA PRO A 221 17.91 26.45 -41.96
C PRO A 221 17.89 27.81 -41.21
N PRO A 222 18.36 27.90 -39.94
CA PRO A 222 19.39 27.05 -39.33
C PRO A 222 18.95 26.37 -38.00
N PHE A 223 19.11 25.04 -37.93
CA PHE A 223 19.06 24.20 -36.71
C PHE A 223 17.70 24.10 -35.97
N GLY A 224 16.77 23.32 -36.52
CA GLY A 224 15.78 22.58 -35.72
C GLY A 224 16.25 21.14 -35.53
N PRO A 225 15.99 20.47 -34.39
CA PRO A 225 16.52 19.13 -34.12
C PRO A 225 15.90 18.13 -35.10
N LEU A 226 16.70 17.64 -36.06
CA LEU A 226 16.41 16.38 -36.74
C LEU A 226 16.26 15.33 -35.62
N LEU A 227 15.14 14.63 -35.55
CA LEU A 227 14.95 13.56 -34.56
C LEU A 227 15.57 12.29 -35.14
N ALA A 228 16.44 11.63 -34.39
CA ALA A 228 17.03 10.35 -34.79
C ALA A 228 16.88 9.35 -33.65
N ASP A 229 16.63 8.08 -33.99
CA ASP A 229 16.47 7.00 -33.03
C ASP A 229 17.14 5.71 -33.53
N ALA A 230 17.59 4.89 -32.60
CA ALA A 230 18.08 3.54 -32.86
C ALA A 230 16.96 2.57 -32.52
N VAL A 231 16.19 2.17 -33.54
CA VAL A 231 15.04 1.28 -33.38
C VAL A 231 15.52 -0.16 -33.29
N GLU A 232 15.25 -0.82 -32.16
CA GLU A 232 15.59 -2.22 -31.96
C GLU A 232 14.71 -3.16 -32.79
N ILE A 233 15.35 -4.17 -33.37
CA ILE A 233 14.72 -5.17 -34.22
C ILE A 233 15.21 -6.56 -33.77
N PRO A 234 14.31 -7.50 -33.45
CA PRO A 234 14.71 -8.88 -33.18
C PRO A 234 15.29 -9.50 -34.46
N VAL A 235 16.43 -10.19 -34.33
CA VAL A 235 17.10 -10.85 -35.46
C VAL A 235 16.28 -12.02 -35.98
N ASP A 236 15.60 -12.75 -35.08
CA ASP A 236 14.60 -13.73 -35.45
C ASP A 236 13.19 -13.13 -35.25
N PRO A 237 12.49 -12.75 -36.33
CA PRO A 237 11.17 -12.14 -36.24
C PRO A 237 10.09 -13.11 -35.71
N LEU A 238 10.37 -14.41 -35.63
CA LEU A 238 9.46 -15.41 -35.06
C LEU A 238 9.65 -15.59 -33.55
N THR A 239 10.76 -15.11 -32.98
CA THR A 239 10.94 -15.12 -31.52
C THR A 239 10.21 -13.94 -30.89
N GLN A 240 9.12 -14.22 -30.17
CA GLN A 240 8.31 -13.23 -29.45
C GLN A 240 8.63 -13.20 -27.95
N LEU A 241 9.90 -13.41 -27.58
CA LEU A 241 10.34 -13.37 -26.18
C LEU A 241 10.49 -11.92 -25.76
N THR A 242 9.68 -11.48 -24.79
CA THR A 242 9.66 -10.10 -24.31
C THR A 242 9.51 -10.07 -22.80
N ALA A 243 10.21 -9.14 -22.14
CA ALA A 243 10.11 -8.95 -20.70
C ALA A 243 8.78 -8.24 -20.35
N VAL A 244 8.29 -8.41 -19.13
CA VAL A 244 7.12 -7.68 -18.63
C VAL A 244 7.39 -6.17 -18.59
N ALA A 245 8.64 -5.79 -18.25
CA ALA A 245 9.12 -4.41 -18.33
C ALA A 245 8.96 -3.76 -19.72
N ALA A 246 8.87 -4.56 -20.78
CA ALA A 246 8.72 -4.06 -22.15
C ALA A 246 7.29 -3.74 -22.56
N ASN A 247 6.29 -4.08 -21.74
CA ASN A 247 4.88 -3.85 -22.02
C ASN A 247 4.39 -2.45 -21.63
N ILE A 248 5.29 -1.48 -21.66
CA ILE A 248 4.95 -0.06 -21.57
C ILE A 248 4.82 0.40 -23.03
N PRO A 249 3.60 0.73 -23.50
CA PRO A 249 3.37 1.06 -24.90
C PRO A 249 4.29 2.18 -25.38
N ILE A 250 4.95 1.95 -26.51
CA ILE A 250 5.73 2.95 -27.21
C ILE A 250 5.04 3.24 -28.52
N PRO A 251 4.68 4.50 -28.79
CA PRO A 251 4.15 4.86 -30.08
C PRO A 251 5.26 4.83 -31.15
N ILE A 252 5.02 4.07 -32.23
CA ILE A 252 5.89 3.95 -33.40
C ILE A 252 5.18 4.59 -34.59
N LEU A 253 5.87 5.47 -35.32
CA LEU A 253 5.46 5.87 -36.67
C LEU A 253 5.95 4.82 -37.66
N LEU A 254 5.04 4.08 -38.30
CA LEU A 254 5.36 3.26 -39.46
C LEU A 254 5.07 4.05 -40.74
N PRO A 255 6.06 4.27 -41.63
CA PRO A 255 5.79 4.82 -42.95
C PRO A 255 5.05 3.76 -43.78
N VAL A 256 3.78 3.98 -44.08
CA VAL A 256 2.96 3.11 -44.93
C VAL A 256 2.45 3.92 -46.12
N GLY A 257 3.00 3.65 -47.32
CA GLY A 257 2.48 4.22 -48.56
C GLY A 257 2.57 5.75 -48.67
N GLY A 258 3.56 6.38 -48.04
CA GLY A 258 3.71 7.85 -48.02
C GLY A 258 2.86 8.56 -46.97
N ALA A 259 2.12 7.82 -46.14
CA ALA A 259 1.50 8.29 -44.91
C ALA A 259 2.24 7.71 -43.70
N ASN A 260 2.19 8.41 -42.57
CA ASN A 260 2.69 7.92 -41.30
C ASN A 260 1.53 7.25 -40.56
N LEU A 261 1.61 5.93 -40.35
CA LEU A 261 0.66 5.19 -39.52
C LEU A 261 1.17 5.20 -38.08
N LEU A 262 0.41 5.79 -37.16
CA LEU A 262 0.69 5.73 -35.73
C LEU A 262 0.30 4.33 -35.21
N VAL A 263 1.30 3.50 -34.91
CA VAL A 263 1.10 2.18 -34.31
C VAL A 263 1.66 2.20 -32.90
N PHE A 264 0.82 1.97 -31.90
CA PHE A 264 1.28 1.73 -30.54
C PHE A 264 1.86 0.32 -30.47
N SER A 265 3.16 0.22 -30.23
CA SER A 265 3.79 -1.05 -29.86
C SER A 265 3.79 -1.18 -28.35
N SER A 266 2.73 -1.75 -27.78
CA SER A 266 2.91 -2.56 -26.58
C SER A 266 3.56 -3.88 -27.02
N SER A 267 4.41 -4.46 -26.17
CA SER A 267 4.94 -5.80 -26.45
C SER A 267 3.82 -6.85 -26.51
N LEU A 268 2.69 -6.60 -25.83
CA LEU A 268 1.48 -7.43 -25.92
C LEU A 268 0.47 -6.84 -26.93
N PRO A 269 0.07 -7.60 -27.97
CA PRO A 269 -1.07 -7.23 -28.80
C PRO A 269 -2.39 -7.41 -28.05
N SER A 270 -3.51 -6.97 -28.63
CA SER A 270 -4.85 -7.28 -28.12
C SER A 270 -5.02 -8.80 -27.88
N GLY A 271 -5.60 -9.16 -26.75
CA GLY A 271 -5.72 -10.54 -26.28
C GLY A 271 -4.44 -11.13 -25.67
N GLY A 272 -3.32 -10.42 -25.68
CA GLY A 272 -2.08 -10.82 -25.01
C GLY A 272 -2.15 -10.57 -23.50
N TYR A 273 -1.55 -11.45 -22.71
CA TYR A 273 -1.44 -11.33 -21.26
C TYR A 273 -0.17 -12.01 -20.71
N PHE A 274 0.27 -11.61 -19.52
CA PHE A 274 1.38 -12.22 -18.79
C PHE A 274 0.90 -13.14 -17.66
N ASN A 275 1.52 -14.30 -17.59
CA ASN A 275 1.31 -15.26 -16.50
C ASN A 275 2.19 -14.98 -15.27
N GLY A 276 3.33 -14.32 -15.46
CA GLY A 276 4.30 -14.03 -14.41
C GLY A 276 5.44 -13.17 -14.94
N LEU A 277 6.48 -12.98 -14.14
CA LEU A 277 7.71 -12.30 -14.54
C LEU A 277 8.58 -13.23 -15.40
N THR A 278 9.31 -12.68 -16.36
CA THR A 278 10.32 -13.42 -17.10
C THR A 278 11.65 -13.45 -16.35
N ARG A 279 12.57 -14.28 -16.85
CA ARG A 279 13.95 -14.35 -16.35
C ARG A 279 14.64 -12.99 -16.30
N ASP A 280 14.47 -12.19 -17.33
CA ASP A 280 15.03 -10.84 -17.47
C ASP A 280 14.46 -9.84 -16.46
N ASP A 281 13.15 -9.87 -16.23
CA ASP A 281 12.52 -9.03 -15.21
C ASP A 281 13.12 -9.33 -13.82
N VAL A 282 13.26 -10.61 -13.47
CA VAL A 282 13.83 -11.03 -12.18
C VAL A 282 15.33 -10.78 -12.11
N ALA A 283 16.05 -10.88 -13.22
CA ALA A 283 17.46 -10.52 -13.30
C ALA A 283 17.68 -9.04 -12.96
N GLY A 284 16.88 -8.15 -13.53
CA GLY A 284 16.93 -6.73 -13.20
C GLY A 284 16.57 -6.46 -11.73
N LEU A 285 15.51 -7.09 -11.22
CA LEU A 285 15.12 -6.96 -9.82
C LEU A 285 16.20 -7.48 -8.87
N ARG A 286 16.87 -8.58 -9.22
CA ARG A 286 18.02 -9.12 -8.49
C ARG A 286 19.20 -8.16 -8.53
N ALA A 287 19.51 -7.59 -9.68
CA ALA A 287 20.58 -6.61 -9.81
C ALA A 287 20.34 -5.39 -8.92
N LEU A 288 19.11 -4.87 -8.91
CA LEU A 288 18.72 -3.70 -8.11
C LEU A 288 18.68 -4.00 -6.60
N MET A 289 18.07 -5.12 -6.20
CA MET A 289 17.67 -5.33 -4.81
C MET A 289 18.57 -6.28 -4.00
N ARG A 290 19.53 -6.97 -4.62
CA ARG A 290 20.46 -7.85 -3.88
C ARG A 290 21.26 -7.10 -2.82
N THR A 291 21.61 -7.78 -1.72
CA THR A 291 22.43 -7.22 -0.64
C THR A 291 23.82 -6.76 -1.07
N ASN A 292 24.35 -7.34 -2.16
CA ASN A 292 25.65 -6.97 -2.71
C ASN A 292 25.61 -5.68 -3.56
N ASN A 293 24.42 -5.20 -3.92
CA ASN A 293 24.30 -3.91 -4.62
C ASN A 293 24.20 -2.77 -3.61
N MET A 294 25.20 -1.87 -3.65
CA MET A 294 25.45 -0.84 -2.65
C MET A 294 25.28 0.55 -3.26
N ASN A 295 24.21 1.26 -2.90
CA ASN A 295 23.93 2.59 -3.43
C ASN A 295 23.93 3.65 -2.32
N VAL A 296 24.45 4.84 -2.63
CA VAL A 296 24.30 6.00 -1.76
C VAL A 296 22.88 6.51 -1.94
N GLU A 297 22.05 6.32 -0.92
CA GLU A 297 20.62 6.56 -1.05
C GLU A 297 20.00 6.99 0.29
N SER A 298 18.93 7.78 0.22
CA SER A 298 18.14 8.19 1.38
C SER A 298 17.38 7.01 1.96
N ALA A 299 17.06 7.00 3.26
CA ALA A 299 16.10 6.03 3.83
C ALA A 299 14.65 6.23 3.32
N GLY A 300 14.39 7.27 2.51
CA GLY A 300 13.09 7.60 1.92
C GLY A 300 12.29 8.63 2.74
N PRO A 301 11.25 9.26 2.16
CA PRO A 301 10.42 10.26 2.81
C PRO A 301 9.55 9.65 3.91
N GLY A 302 9.27 10.44 4.94
CA GLY A 302 8.50 9.97 6.10
C GLY A 302 9.23 8.93 6.94
N THR A 303 10.54 8.72 6.72
CA THR A 303 11.37 7.82 7.51
C THR A 303 12.22 8.55 8.53
N THR A 304 12.36 7.91 9.69
CA THR A 304 13.33 8.26 10.72
C THR A 304 14.21 7.05 11.00
N VAL A 305 15.51 7.29 11.11
CA VAL A 305 16.51 6.25 11.34
C VAL A 305 17.06 6.41 12.75
N ALA A 306 17.08 5.34 13.52
CA ALA A 306 17.72 5.31 14.82
C ALA A 306 19.24 5.48 14.67
N ALA A 307 19.81 6.54 15.24
CA ALA A 307 21.26 6.74 15.21
C ALA A 307 21.99 5.68 16.04
N THR A 308 23.16 5.24 15.58
CA THR A 308 23.96 4.18 16.23
C THR A 308 25.32 4.65 16.73
N ASN A 309 25.75 5.86 16.38
CA ASN A 309 27.02 6.48 16.81
C ASN A 309 26.79 7.39 18.03
N PHE A 310 26.94 6.84 19.23
CA PHE A 310 26.71 7.57 20.47
C PHE A 310 27.98 8.28 20.95
N ASN A 311 27.94 9.62 21.00
CA ASN A 311 29.09 10.42 21.42
C ASN A 311 29.23 10.54 22.96
N SER A 312 28.18 10.22 23.73
CA SER A 312 28.23 10.26 25.20
C SER A 312 27.23 9.29 25.84
N SER A 313 27.59 8.77 27.02
CA SER A 313 26.67 8.05 27.90
C SER A 313 25.97 9.05 28.83
N GLN A 314 24.70 8.79 29.14
CA GLN A 314 23.91 9.58 30.09
C GLN A 314 23.36 8.68 31.19
N LEU A 315 23.07 9.28 32.35
CA LEU A 315 22.39 8.61 33.45
C LEU A 315 20.89 8.89 33.35
N LEU A 316 20.10 7.83 33.36
CA LEU A 316 18.64 7.88 33.41
C LEU A 316 18.19 7.38 34.78
N PHE A 317 17.51 8.26 35.52
CA PHE A 317 17.03 8.00 36.87
C PHE A 317 15.54 7.69 36.84
N THR A 318 15.11 6.73 37.65
CA THR A 318 13.69 6.55 37.92
C THR A 318 13.22 7.43 39.08
N SER A 319 12.01 7.96 38.93
CA SER A 319 11.32 8.85 39.87
C SER A 319 9.97 8.26 40.29
N ASN A 320 9.41 8.80 41.36
CA ASN A 320 8.17 8.30 41.95
C ASN A 320 6.94 8.69 41.10
N LEU A 321 6.27 7.71 40.50
CA LEU A 321 5.12 7.92 39.63
C LEU A 321 3.91 8.50 40.37
N THR A 322 3.73 8.13 41.64
CA THR A 322 2.66 8.66 42.49
C THR A 322 2.73 10.19 42.57
N LEU A 323 3.92 10.73 42.77
CA LEU A 323 4.12 12.16 42.95
C LEU A 323 3.81 12.90 41.65
N LEU A 324 4.28 12.36 40.51
CA LEU A 324 3.98 12.91 39.20
C LEU A 324 2.48 12.95 38.93
N VAL A 325 1.76 11.85 39.19
CA VAL A 325 0.30 11.77 38.99
C VAL A 325 -0.43 12.81 39.86
N ASN A 326 -0.11 12.87 41.15
CA ASN A 326 -0.77 13.80 42.06
C ASN A 326 -0.55 15.26 41.65
N GLN A 327 0.67 15.60 41.23
CA GLN A 327 0.97 16.94 40.74
C GLN A 327 0.34 17.20 39.38
N ALA A 328 0.30 16.21 38.48
CA ALA A 328 -0.32 16.32 37.16
C ALA A 328 -1.83 16.52 37.23
N LEU A 329 -2.49 16.01 38.26
CA LEU A 329 -3.93 16.21 38.43
C LEU A 329 -4.29 17.66 38.79
N THR A 330 -3.42 18.40 39.47
CA THR A 330 -3.76 19.71 40.07
C THR A 330 -3.05 20.90 39.44
N ASN A 331 -2.03 20.67 38.60
CA ASN A 331 -1.21 21.72 38.02
C ASN A 331 -1.40 21.76 36.50
N ASP A 332 -1.38 22.96 35.93
CA ASP A 332 -1.42 23.12 34.48
C ASP A 332 -0.08 22.70 33.83
N ALA A 333 -0.07 22.62 32.49
CA ALA A 333 1.11 22.16 31.76
C ALA A 333 2.36 23.03 32.05
N ALA A 334 2.19 24.36 32.16
CA ALA A 334 3.30 25.28 32.42
C ALA A 334 3.91 25.05 33.81
N THR A 335 3.08 24.85 34.84
CA THR A 335 3.54 24.57 36.20
C THR A 335 4.21 23.19 36.27
N LEU A 336 3.68 22.18 35.58
CA LEU A 336 4.30 20.85 35.51
C LEU A 336 5.67 20.87 34.84
N LEU A 337 5.82 21.62 33.75
CA LEU A 337 7.12 21.80 33.08
C LEU A 337 8.14 22.51 33.99
N GLY A 338 7.68 23.42 34.86
CA GLY A 338 8.51 24.06 35.87
C GLY A 338 8.93 23.13 37.01
N LEU A 339 8.06 22.19 37.41
CA LEU A 339 8.34 21.21 38.47
C LEU A 339 9.20 20.03 37.99
N TYR A 340 9.07 19.64 36.72
CA TYR A 340 9.74 18.50 36.11
C TYR A 340 10.54 18.92 34.87
N PRO A 341 11.80 19.34 35.05
CA PRO A 341 12.67 19.69 33.94
C PRO A 341 12.80 18.54 32.94
N GLY A 342 12.65 18.84 31.65
CA GLY A 342 12.74 17.86 30.57
C GLY A 342 11.45 17.07 30.31
N LEU A 343 10.37 17.27 31.07
CA LEU A 343 9.06 16.71 30.75
C LEU A 343 8.54 17.29 29.43
N VAL A 344 7.92 16.46 28.58
CA VAL A 344 7.27 16.90 27.34
C VAL A 344 5.79 16.55 27.42
N VAL A 345 4.95 17.59 27.49
CA VAL A 345 3.49 17.46 27.53
C VAL A 345 2.96 17.52 26.10
N SER A 346 2.37 16.43 25.62
CA SER A 346 1.79 16.31 24.28
C SER A 346 0.42 16.98 24.18
N SER A 347 -0.42 16.80 25.20
CA SER A 347 -1.74 17.45 25.28
C SER A 347 -2.17 17.66 26.71
N THR A 348 -3.06 18.63 26.94
CA THR A 348 -3.64 18.93 28.25
C THR A 348 -5.10 19.29 28.08
N THR A 349 -5.97 18.68 28.89
CA THR A 349 -7.40 18.97 28.92
C THR A 349 -7.81 19.30 30.35
N PRO A 350 -8.28 20.52 30.63
CA PRO A 350 -8.82 20.85 31.95
C PRO A 350 -10.21 20.21 32.13
N ILE A 351 -10.46 19.69 33.33
CA ILE A 351 -11.70 19.08 33.77
C ILE A 351 -12.17 19.84 35.01
N PHE A 352 -13.41 20.31 35.04
CA PHE A 352 -13.95 21.00 36.20
C PHE A 352 -14.77 20.03 37.02
N THR A 353 -14.48 19.93 38.32
CA THR A 353 -15.20 19.05 39.25
C THR A 353 -15.58 19.80 40.52
N ASN A 354 -16.67 19.37 41.16
CA ASN A 354 -17.08 19.89 42.45
C ASN A 354 -16.31 19.16 43.55
N LEU A 355 -15.45 19.87 44.26
CA LEU A 355 -14.81 19.37 45.46
C LEU A 355 -15.67 19.75 46.68
N VAL A 356 -16.14 18.75 47.42
CA VAL A 356 -16.83 18.96 48.69
C VAL A 356 -15.79 18.92 49.81
N THR A 357 -15.41 20.10 50.30
CA THR A 357 -14.57 20.18 51.50
C THR A 357 -15.47 20.00 52.72
N THR A 358 -15.18 18.96 53.51
CA THR A 358 -15.92 18.66 54.73
C THR A 358 -15.13 19.15 55.93
N ASN A 359 -15.61 20.20 56.58
CA ASN A 359 -15.05 20.70 57.82
C ASN A 359 -15.84 20.12 59.00
N VAL A 360 -15.20 19.22 59.75
CA VAL A 360 -15.77 18.67 60.98
C VAL A 360 -15.33 19.54 62.14
N ALA A 361 -16.28 20.26 62.74
CA ALA A 361 -16.08 20.98 63.98
C ALA A 361 -16.68 20.15 65.11
N PHE A 362 -16.06 20.17 66.29
CA PHE A 362 -16.65 19.61 67.49
C PHE A 362 -16.80 20.70 68.54
N TYR A 363 -17.87 20.62 69.32
CA TYR A 363 -18.07 21.50 70.46
C TYR A 363 -18.75 20.74 71.59
N PHE A 364 -18.48 21.19 72.81
CA PHE A 364 -19.13 20.66 73.99
C PHE A 364 -20.40 21.48 74.26
N THR A 365 -21.54 20.80 74.35
CA THR A 365 -22.81 21.43 74.74
C THR A 365 -23.51 20.59 75.78
N ASN A 366 -24.29 21.23 76.64
CA ASN A 366 -25.32 20.52 77.40
C ASN A 366 -26.49 20.20 76.46
N LEU A 367 -27.10 19.03 76.64
CA LEU A 367 -28.36 18.72 75.97
C LEU A 367 -29.46 19.62 76.57
N PRO A 368 -30.50 19.99 75.79
CA PRO A 368 -31.65 20.70 76.34
C PRO A 368 -32.19 19.92 77.55
N TRP A 369 -32.39 20.62 78.67
CA TRP A 369 -32.90 20.08 79.95
C TRP A 369 -31.91 19.26 80.81
N SER A 370 -30.60 19.32 80.51
CA SER A 370 -29.59 18.73 81.38
C SER A 370 -29.55 19.41 82.77
N PRO A 371 -29.52 18.66 83.90
CA PRO A 371 -29.37 19.22 85.24
C PRO A 371 -28.11 20.10 85.37
N ALA A 372 -28.18 21.16 86.17
CA ALA A 372 -27.02 22.01 86.45
C ALA A 372 -25.87 21.18 87.06
N GLY A 373 -24.68 21.26 86.43
CA GLY A 373 -23.50 20.45 86.78
C GLY A 373 -23.32 19.16 85.99
N SER A 374 -24.20 18.86 85.02
CA SER A 374 -24.01 17.71 84.12
C SER A 374 -22.80 17.90 83.20
N PRO A 375 -21.97 16.86 82.97
CA PRO A 375 -20.83 16.95 82.09
C PRO A 375 -21.26 17.27 80.66
N ALA A 376 -20.52 18.17 80.00
CA ALA A 376 -20.85 18.61 78.66
C ALA A 376 -20.71 17.44 77.66
N THR A 377 -21.67 17.33 76.75
CA THR A 377 -21.71 16.28 75.72
C THR A 377 -20.95 16.77 74.49
N LEU A 378 -20.03 15.94 73.97
CA LEU A 378 -19.30 16.22 72.74
C LEU A 378 -20.23 16.05 71.53
N VAL A 379 -20.43 17.11 70.77
CA VAL A 379 -21.24 17.11 69.55
C VAL A 379 -20.35 17.44 68.36
N PHE A 380 -20.49 16.64 67.30
CA PHE A 380 -19.82 16.88 66.01
C PHE A 380 -20.79 17.63 65.08
N SER A 381 -20.35 18.77 64.57
CA SER A 381 -21.01 19.50 63.48
C SER A 381 -20.19 19.33 62.22
N THR A 382 -20.82 18.86 61.16
CA THR A 382 -20.17 18.65 59.86
C THR A 382 -20.67 19.70 58.89
N ASN A 383 -19.83 20.67 58.54
CA ASN A 383 -20.14 21.66 57.51
C ASN A 383 -19.51 21.23 56.18
N GLN A 384 -20.33 21.14 55.14
CA GLN A 384 -19.88 20.82 53.78
C GLN A 384 -19.90 22.10 52.94
N THR A 385 -18.74 22.50 52.44
CA THR A 385 -18.62 23.58 51.45
C THR A 385 -18.27 22.98 50.11
N THR A 386 -19.08 23.24 49.09
CA THR A 386 -18.81 22.77 47.72
C THR A 386 -18.11 23.87 46.96
N ASN A 387 -16.90 23.60 46.46
CA ASN A 387 -16.13 24.52 45.62
C ASN A 387 -15.86 23.86 44.27
N VAL A 388 -15.86 24.65 43.20
CA VAL A 388 -15.42 24.16 41.88
C VAL A 388 -13.90 24.16 41.85
N VAL A 389 -13.31 23.03 41.49
CA VAL A 389 -11.85 22.86 41.35
C VAL A 389 -11.55 22.35 39.95
N THR A 390 -10.45 22.84 39.38
CA THR A 390 -9.96 22.38 38.07
C THR A 390 -8.97 21.24 38.29
N TRP A 391 -9.23 20.12 37.61
CA TRP A 391 -8.31 19.01 37.44
C TRP A 391 -7.78 19.01 36.00
N PHE A 392 -6.67 18.33 35.76
CA PHE A 392 -6.11 18.22 34.43
C PHE A 392 -5.93 16.77 34.00
N SER A 393 -6.18 16.51 32.72
CA SER A 393 -5.79 15.28 32.03
C SER A 393 -4.68 15.61 31.06
N HIS A 394 -3.52 14.98 31.23
CA HIS A 394 -2.34 15.19 30.40
C HIS A 394 -1.99 13.93 29.60
N SER A 395 -1.49 14.14 28.38
CA SER A 395 -0.72 13.14 27.65
C SER A 395 0.74 13.59 27.61
N PHE A 396 1.66 12.69 27.95
CA PHE A 396 3.10 12.97 27.96
C PHE A 396 3.79 12.26 26.79
N ALA A 397 4.70 12.94 26.11
CA ALA A 397 5.42 12.38 24.95
C ALA A 397 6.67 11.57 25.33
N ASN A 398 7.22 11.77 26.53
CA ASN A 398 8.53 11.23 26.92
C ASN A 398 8.57 10.63 28.34
N VAL A 399 7.41 10.31 28.91
CA VAL A 399 7.30 9.63 30.22
C VAL A 399 7.09 8.14 30.00
N VAL A 400 7.98 7.31 30.56
CA VAL A 400 7.87 5.86 30.49
C VAL A 400 7.76 5.28 31.89
N THR A 401 6.77 4.42 32.11
CA THR A 401 6.59 3.73 33.40
C THR A 401 7.37 2.42 33.36
N ASN A 402 8.29 2.24 34.31
CA ASN A 402 9.12 1.03 34.42
C ASN A 402 8.38 -0.07 35.20
N THR A 403 7.70 0.32 36.27
CA THR A 403 6.78 -0.53 37.03
C THR A 403 5.54 0.30 37.34
N TYR A 404 4.37 -0.21 36.97
CA TYR A 404 3.10 0.49 37.13
C TYR A 404 2.06 -0.43 37.75
N TYR A 405 1.44 0.06 38.82
CA TYR A 405 0.32 -0.59 39.47
C TYR A 405 -0.82 0.40 39.63
N THR A 406 -2.00 0.05 39.11
CA THR A 406 -3.25 0.80 39.29
C THR A 406 -3.78 0.72 40.73
N ASN A 407 -3.42 -0.36 41.43
CA ASN A 407 -3.77 -0.61 42.82
C ASN A 407 -2.52 -1.05 43.58
N GLY A 408 -2.32 -0.59 44.81
CA GLY A 408 -1.13 -0.93 45.58
C GLY A 408 -1.35 -0.82 47.09
N PHE A 409 -0.37 -1.33 47.83
CA PHE A 409 -0.36 -1.21 49.28
C PHE A 409 0.18 0.16 49.68
N ILE A 410 -0.55 0.84 50.55
CA ILE A 410 -0.12 2.09 51.19
C ILE A 410 0.04 1.81 52.68
N THR A 411 1.07 2.36 53.31
CA THR A 411 1.19 2.30 54.77
C THR A 411 0.77 3.64 55.35
N VAL A 412 -0.33 3.61 56.10
CA VAL A 412 -0.88 4.77 56.80
C VAL A 412 -0.26 4.81 58.19
N LEU A 413 0.51 5.85 58.45
CA LEU A 413 1.04 6.17 59.77
C LEU A 413 0.10 7.15 60.45
N THR A 414 -0.49 6.72 61.55
CA THR A 414 -1.38 7.53 62.38
C THR A 414 -0.66 7.85 63.68
N THR A 415 -0.37 9.14 63.90
CA THR A 415 0.31 9.66 65.08
C THR A 415 -0.70 10.38 65.97
N ASN A 416 -0.93 9.83 67.15
CA ASN A 416 -1.80 10.43 68.16
C ASN A 416 -0.94 10.95 69.31
N VAL A 417 -1.10 12.22 69.65
CA VAL A 417 -0.50 12.85 70.82
C VAL A 417 -1.62 13.04 71.84
N THR A 418 -1.57 12.26 72.92
CA THR A 418 -2.60 12.31 73.99
C THR A 418 -1.92 12.41 75.36
N PRO A 419 -2.52 13.09 76.35
CA PRO A 419 -2.03 13.03 77.71
C PRO A 419 -2.34 11.65 78.31
N PRO A 420 -1.37 11.00 78.99
CA PRO A 420 -1.69 9.79 79.73
C PRO A 420 -2.72 10.08 80.84
N PRO A 421 -3.58 9.10 81.20
CA PRO A 421 -4.51 9.26 82.31
C PRO A 421 -3.74 9.66 83.58
N TYR A 422 -4.21 10.70 84.27
CA TYR A 422 -3.64 11.20 85.53
C TYR A 422 -2.25 11.85 85.45
N ALA A 423 -1.77 12.20 84.25
CA ALA A 423 -0.47 12.86 84.10
C ALA A 423 -0.49 14.34 84.57
N PRO A 424 0.62 14.89 85.09
CA PRO A 424 0.75 16.31 85.36
C PRO A 424 0.53 17.16 84.10
N PRO A 425 0.03 18.40 84.22
CA PRO A 425 -0.13 19.31 83.08
C PRO A 425 1.18 19.45 82.28
N GLY A 426 1.12 19.21 80.97
CA GLY A 426 2.27 19.33 80.05
C GLY A 426 2.96 18.02 79.65
N VAL A 427 2.51 16.86 80.16
CA VAL A 427 3.03 15.54 79.76
C VAL A 427 2.16 14.93 78.65
N PHE A 428 2.77 14.60 77.50
CA PHE A 428 2.10 13.99 76.35
C PHE A 428 2.80 12.69 75.95
N VAL A 429 2.02 11.73 75.45
CA VAL A 429 2.53 10.49 74.86
C VAL A 429 2.17 10.48 73.38
N THR A 430 3.19 10.23 72.55
CA THR A 430 3.04 10.04 71.11
C THR A 430 2.88 8.56 70.83
N ASN A 431 1.74 8.15 70.27
CA ASN A 431 1.51 6.79 69.79
C ASN A 431 1.43 6.79 68.26
N VAL A 432 2.31 6.04 67.61
CA VAL A 432 2.32 5.89 66.15
C VAL A 432 1.85 4.49 65.80
N THR A 433 0.73 4.40 65.09
CA THR A 433 0.20 3.14 64.55
C THR A 433 0.43 3.10 63.04
N ALA A 434 0.97 1.98 62.56
CA ALA A 434 1.18 1.74 61.13
C ALA A 434 0.17 0.70 60.65
N THR A 435 -0.64 1.06 59.65
CA THR A 435 -1.61 0.14 59.03
C THR A 435 -1.39 0.11 57.53
N THR A 436 -1.17 -1.09 56.99
CA THR A 436 -1.00 -1.27 55.54
C THR A 436 -2.34 -1.63 54.93
N LEU A 437 -2.78 -0.86 53.94
CA LEU A 437 -4.06 -1.00 53.28
C LEU A 437 -3.84 -1.18 51.78
N PHE A 438 -4.61 -2.06 51.14
CA PHE A 438 -4.65 -2.17 49.69
C PHE A 438 -5.66 -1.17 49.13
N THR A 439 -5.20 -0.26 48.27
CA THR A 439 -6.04 0.82 47.73
C THR A 439 -5.92 0.92 46.22
N ASN A 440 -6.85 1.66 45.60
CA ASN A 440 -6.88 1.95 44.16
C ASN A 440 -5.90 3.05 43.73
N PHE A 441 -4.79 3.16 44.45
CA PHE A 441 -3.85 4.25 44.29
C PHE A 441 -2.72 3.87 43.33
N ILE A 442 -2.36 4.81 42.45
CA ILE A 442 -1.30 4.60 41.47
C ILE A 442 0.06 4.59 42.18
N ASN A 443 0.76 3.47 42.06
CA ASN A 443 2.10 3.28 42.59
C ASN A 443 3.04 2.77 41.50
N GLY A 444 4.32 3.14 41.59
CA GLY A 444 5.31 2.72 40.62
C GLY A 444 6.44 3.70 40.40
N ASP A 445 7.26 3.38 39.41
CA ASP A 445 8.44 4.13 39.02
C ASP A 445 8.31 4.55 37.56
N TYR A 446 8.71 5.78 37.25
CA TYR A 446 8.79 6.28 35.88
C TYR A 446 10.15 6.89 35.60
N PHE A 447 10.50 7.07 34.34
CA PHE A 447 11.63 7.88 33.93
C PHE A 447 11.20 8.83 32.81
N ILE A 448 11.90 9.96 32.71
CA ILE A 448 11.72 10.95 31.65
C ILE A 448 12.82 10.69 30.62
N LEU A 449 12.42 10.37 29.40
CA LEU A 449 13.32 10.19 28.29
C LEU A 449 13.99 11.53 27.93
N PRO A 450 15.33 11.57 27.79
CA PRO A 450 16.04 12.75 27.31
C PRO A 450 15.51 13.27 25.97
N ALA A 451 15.61 14.58 25.74
CA ALA A 451 15.11 15.21 24.51
C ALA A 451 15.78 14.73 23.21
N ASN A 452 16.87 13.98 23.28
CA ASN A 452 17.59 13.38 22.15
C ASN A 452 17.39 11.86 22.05
N SER A 453 16.32 11.33 22.67
CA SER A 453 15.99 9.90 22.69
C SER A 453 14.68 9.58 21.98
N ASP A 454 14.36 10.33 20.94
CA ASP A 454 13.11 10.20 20.16
C ASP A 454 12.93 8.79 19.55
N CYS A 455 14.04 8.12 19.24
CA CYS A 455 14.07 6.74 18.73
C CYS A 455 14.38 5.71 19.84
N GLY A 456 14.32 6.13 21.11
CA GLY A 456 14.52 5.29 22.30
C GLY A 456 15.89 5.47 22.97
N VAL A 457 16.24 4.50 23.81
CA VAL A 457 17.48 4.47 24.58
C VAL A 457 18.13 3.09 24.49
N SER A 458 19.46 3.06 24.33
CA SER A 458 20.24 1.82 24.43
C SER A 458 20.81 1.71 25.84
N ILE A 459 20.43 0.65 26.56
CA ILE A 459 20.88 0.43 27.95
C ILE A 459 22.23 -0.25 27.94
N VAL A 460 23.25 0.43 28.48
CA VAL A 460 24.62 -0.09 28.59
C VAL A 460 24.80 -0.88 29.87
N ASN A 461 24.29 -0.36 30.99
CA ASN A 461 24.37 -1.01 32.29
C ASN A 461 23.17 -0.63 33.15
N THR A 462 22.78 -1.54 34.05
CA THR A 462 21.74 -1.32 35.04
C THR A 462 22.35 -1.36 36.44
N GLN A 463 22.09 -0.33 37.25
CA GLN A 463 22.49 -0.31 38.65
C GLN A 463 21.24 -0.12 39.52
N LEU A 464 20.99 -1.11 40.38
CA LEU A 464 19.98 -1.00 41.44
C LEU A 464 20.64 -0.30 42.63
N VAL A 465 20.06 0.83 43.06
CA VAL A 465 20.67 1.63 44.14
C VAL A 465 20.01 1.34 45.48
N SER A 466 18.67 1.40 45.61
CA SER A 466 17.91 0.90 46.79
C SER A 466 16.37 1.07 46.66
N VAL A 467 15.60 0.43 47.54
CA VAL A 467 14.17 0.76 47.72
C VAL A 467 14.07 1.98 48.65
N PHE A 468 13.44 3.06 48.20
CA PHE A 468 13.24 4.27 48.99
C PHE A 468 11.79 4.38 49.48
N ASN A 469 11.61 4.89 50.70
CA ASN A 469 10.31 5.25 51.26
C ASN A 469 10.13 6.77 51.23
N LEU A 470 9.07 7.26 50.58
CA LEU A 470 8.69 8.67 50.63
C LEU A 470 7.44 8.80 51.51
N THR A 471 7.52 9.67 52.51
CA THR A 471 6.39 10.01 53.38
C THR A 471 5.80 11.32 52.85
N ASN A 472 4.58 11.29 52.31
CA ASN A 472 3.90 12.54 51.96
C ASN A 472 3.42 13.25 53.22
N THR A 473 3.48 14.59 53.17
CA THR A 473 3.11 15.55 54.21
C THR A 473 1.73 15.29 54.82
N PRO A 474 1.52 15.67 56.10
CA PRO A 474 0.37 15.25 56.89
C PRO A 474 -0.96 15.71 56.29
N VAL A 475 -1.92 14.81 56.16
CA VAL A 475 -3.21 15.07 55.49
C VAL A 475 -4.16 15.88 56.36
N VAL A 476 -3.98 15.91 57.70
CA VAL A 476 -4.71 16.79 58.62
C VAL A 476 -3.85 17.04 59.85
N ALA A 477 -3.78 18.30 60.31
CA ALA A 477 -3.40 18.66 61.67
C ALA A 477 -4.40 19.72 62.17
N THR A 478 -5.16 19.41 63.22
CA THR A 478 -6.10 20.38 63.81
C THR A 478 -5.40 21.09 64.96
N ASN A 479 -5.14 22.39 64.81
CA ASN A 479 -4.88 23.28 65.94
C ASN A 479 -6.06 24.25 66.05
N ALA A 480 -6.73 24.28 67.20
CA ALA A 480 -7.56 25.42 67.59
C ALA A 480 -7.09 25.91 68.96
N THR A 481 -6.53 27.11 68.99
CA THR A 481 -6.26 27.87 70.21
C THR A 481 -7.56 28.44 70.75
N GLY A 482 -8.02 27.95 71.90
CA GLY A 482 -9.16 28.49 72.64
C GLY A 482 -9.14 28.02 74.08
N THR A 483 -9.01 28.96 75.02
CA THR A 483 -8.79 28.76 76.45
C THR A 483 -9.95 28.02 77.14
N THR A 484 -9.70 26.79 77.63
CA THR A 484 -10.04 26.29 78.98
C THR A 484 -9.51 24.85 79.15
N ASN A 485 -9.03 24.53 80.35
CA ASN A 485 -8.25 23.35 80.73
C ASN A 485 -8.84 21.96 80.38
N VAL A 486 -8.72 21.53 79.12
CA VAL A 486 -8.70 20.10 78.73
C VAL A 486 -7.71 19.96 77.57
N ALA A 487 -6.77 19.04 77.69
CA ALA A 487 -5.57 18.97 76.87
C ALA A 487 -5.85 18.82 75.35
N PRO A 488 -5.04 19.43 74.46
CA PRO A 488 -5.21 19.23 73.03
C PRO A 488 -4.67 17.86 72.62
N GLU A 489 -5.56 16.95 72.23
CA GLU A 489 -5.19 15.76 71.48
C GLU A 489 -4.80 16.20 70.06
N GLN A 490 -3.56 15.92 69.63
CA GLN A 490 -3.14 16.17 68.25
C GLN A 490 -3.11 14.85 67.49
N PHE A 491 -3.84 14.80 66.38
CA PHE A 491 -3.84 13.68 65.44
C PHE A 491 -3.14 14.10 64.15
N SER A 492 -2.24 13.27 63.65
CA SER A 492 -1.66 13.44 62.32
C SER A 492 -1.62 12.12 61.57
N GLN A 493 -2.03 12.13 60.30
CA GLN A 493 -1.95 10.97 59.42
C GLN A 493 -1.01 11.25 58.26
N SER A 494 -0.05 10.34 58.03
CA SER A 494 0.90 10.37 56.93
C SER A 494 0.80 9.11 56.09
N LEU A 495 0.95 9.27 54.77
CA LEU A 495 0.92 8.18 53.82
C LEU A 495 2.36 7.86 53.38
N VAL A 496 2.76 6.60 53.54
CA VAL A 496 4.07 6.08 53.12
C VAL A 496 3.89 5.19 51.90
N PHE A 497 4.64 5.52 50.85
CA PHE A 497 4.71 4.76 49.61
C PHE A 497 6.14 4.30 49.36
N TYR A 498 6.27 3.15 48.71
CA TYR A 498 7.54 2.54 48.37
C TYR A 498 7.74 2.58 46.87
N PHE A 499 8.94 2.99 46.45
CA PHE A 499 9.31 3.06 45.04
C PHE A 499 10.77 2.62 44.90
N THR A 500 11.12 2.00 43.78
CA THR A 500 12.47 1.44 43.59
C THR A 500 13.26 2.37 42.69
N ASN A 501 14.38 2.93 43.17
CA ASN A 501 15.19 3.73 42.28
C ASN A 501 16.16 2.85 41.47
N ARG A 502 16.09 3.00 40.15
CA ARG A 502 17.04 2.41 39.22
C ARG A 502 17.81 3.54 38.56
N VAL A 503 19.11 3.30 38.37
CA VAL A 503 19.96 4.15 37.56
C VAL A 503 20.39 3.34 36.36
N PHE A 504 20.04 3.83 35.17
CA PHE A 504 20.47 3.23 33.91
C PHE A 504 21.57 4.09 33.32
N VAL A 505 22.68 3.45 32.93
CA VAL A 505 23.64 4.08 32.02
C VAL A 505 23.11 3.82 30.62
N ILE A 506 22.73 4.88 29.93
CA ILE A 506 22.11 4.80 28.61
C ILE A 506 22.92 5.55 27.56
N HIS A 507 22.76 5.14 26.32
CA HIS A 507 22.97 5.98 25.17
C HIS A 507 21.62 6.46 24.61
N PRO A 508 21.35 7.77 24.55
CA PRO A 508 20.15 8.28 23.91
C PRO A 508 20.22 8.04 22.40
N VAL A 509 19.12 7.56 21.82
CA VAL A 509 19.02 7.23 20.39
C VAL A 509 18.20 8.32 19.69
N PRO A 510 18.84 9.31 19.05
CA PRO A 510 18.11 10.31 18.28
C PRO A 510 17.59 9.70 16.97
N CYS A 511 16.47 10.22 16.51
CA CYS A 511 15.94 9.93 15.19
C CYS A 511 16.56 10.88 14.14
N LEU A 512 17.16 10.32 13.10
CA LEU A 512 17.65 11.07 11.94
C LEU A 512 16.62 10.97 10.81
N ALA A 513 16.04 12.09 10.41
CA ALA A 513 15.07 12.13 9.32
C ALA A 513 15.76 11.91 7.96
N ALA A 514 15.19 11.04 7.12
CA ALA A 514 15.63 10.79 5.74
C ALA A 514 17.16 10.64 5.57
N ALA A 515 17.80 9.89 6.46
CA ALA A 515 19.26 9.80 6.52
C ALA A 515 19.85 9.17 5.24
N VAL A 516 20.76 9.90 4.60
CA VAL A 516 21.52 9.45 3.42
C VAL A 516 22.72 8.64 3.87
N SER A 517 22.92 7.46 3.29
CA SER A 517 24.05 6.58 3.60
C SER A 517 24.28 5.59 2.46
N LEU A 518 25.45 4.95 2.45
CA LEU A 518 25.71 3.81 1.57
C LEU A 518 24.95 2.58 2.08
N ARG A 519 23.93 2.10 1.34
CA ARG A 519 22.97 1.07 1.77
C ARG A 519 22.97 -0.16 0.89
N GLN A 520 22.81 -1.33 1.51
CA GLN A 520 22.55 -2.59 0.79
C GLN A 520 21.16 -2.58 0.16
N GLY A 521 20.98 -3.36 -0.91
CA GLY A 521 19.65 -3.69 -1.42
C GLY A 521 18.79 -4.43 -0.39
N ILE A 522 17.46 -4.34 -0.57
CA ILE A 522 16.45 -4.81 0.39
C ILE A 522 15.94 -6.24 0.13
N GLU A 523 16.54 -6.96 -0.80
CA GLU A 523 16.19 -8.31 -1.27
C GLU A 523 14.83 -8.46 -1.95
N ARG A 524 13.77 -7.84 -1.43
CA ARG A 524 12.43 -7.89 -2.01
C ARG A 524 11.56 -6.74 -1.54
N VAL A 525 10.51 -6.47 -2.32
CA VAL A 525 9.45 -5.53 -1.97
C VAL A 525 8.14 -6.30 -1.84
N GLN A 526 7.41 -6.06 -0.74
CA GLN A 526 6.07 -6.58 -0.53
C GLN A 526 5.04 -5.49 -0.77
N PHE A 527 4.07 -5.77 -1.64
CA PHE A 527 2.92 -4.91 -1.90
C PHE A 527 1.75 -5.28 -0.98
N VAL A 528 1.19 -4.29 -0.31
CA VAL A 528 0.10 -4.52 0.66
C VAL A 528 -1.05 -3.57 0.40
N ARG A 529 -2.24 -4.10 0.16
CA ARG A 529 -3.45 -3.29 0.02
C ARG A 529 -3.88 -2.69 1.36
N ARG A 530 -4.32 -1.44 1.34
CA ARG A 530 -4.94 -0.76 2.48
C ARG A 530 -6.16 0.04 2.06
N ASP A 531 -7.08 0.19 3.00
CA ASP A 531 -8.29 0.98 2.80
C ASP A 531 -7.91 2.47 2.87
N PHE A 532 -8.35 3.22 1.87
CA PHE A 532 -7.99 4.61 1.65
C PHE A 532 -9.26 5.44 1.48
N ASP A 533 -9.32 6.56 2.18
CA ASP A 533 -10.39 7.53 1.99
C ASP A 533 -9.92 8.61 1.01
N SER A 534 -10.46 8.55 -0.21
CA SER A 534 -10.10 9.49 -1.27
C SER A 534 -10.63 10.92 -1.04
N LEU A 535 -11.60 11.13 -0.15
CA LEU A 535 -12.15 12.48 0.14
C LEU A 535 -11.20 13.30 1.01
N ILE A 536 -10.58 12.65 2.00
CA ILE A 536 -9.62 13.26 2.92
C ILE A 536 -8.16 13.00 2.51
N GLY A 537 -7.95 12.11 1.54
CA GLY A 537 -6.63 11.81 0.98
C GLY A 537 -5.70 11.14 1.99
N GLN A 538 -6.20 10.23 2.82
CA GLN A 538 -5.38 9.47 3.78
C GLN A 538 -5.99 8.11 4.11
N PHE A 539 -5.18 7.23 4.72
CA PHE A 539 -5.67 5.99 5.31
C PHE A 539 -6.53 6.27 6.56
N TYR A 540 -7.50 5.38 6.82
CA TYR A 540 -8.34 5.44 8.03
C TYR A 540 -7.52 5.35 9.31
N GLU A 541 -6.44 4.55 9.28
CA GLU A 541 -5.48 4.41 10.37
C GLU A 541 -4.06 4.63 9.82
N PRO A 542 -3.31 5.63 10.33
CA PRO A 542 -1.91 5.82 9.98
C PRO A 542 -1.07 4.59 10.34
N ILE A 543 -0.19 4.18 9.44
CA ILE A 543 0.65 3.00 9.64
C ILE A 543 2.07 3.45 9.98
N THR A 544 2.68 2.84 10.98
CA THR A 544 4.12 3.00 11.25
C THR A 544 4.81 1.67 11.01
N ASN A 545 5.56 1.57 9.92
CA ASN A 545 6.39 0.41 9.64
C ASN A 545 7.71 0.52 10.41
N GLN A 546 8.13 -0.58 11.01
CA GLN A 546 9.47 -0.72 11.57
C GLN A 546 10.20 -1.84 10.83
N TYR A 547 11.35 -1.52 10.24
CA TYR A 547 12.19 -2.48 9.53
C TYR A 547 13.66 -2.12 9.66
N THR A 548 14.55 -3.00 9.21
CA THR A 548 16.00 -2.81 9.28
C THR A 548 16.56 -2.60 7.89
N LEU A 549 17.38 -1.57 7.72
CA LEU A 549 18.23 -1.39 6.55
C LEU A 549 19.69 -1.58 6.97
N ILE A 550 20.51 -2.13 6.09
CA ILE A 550 21.95 -2.29 6.35
C ILE A 550 22.71 -1.14 5.68
N VAL A 551 23.50 -0.41 6.46
CA VAL A 551 24.42 0.61 5.96
C VAL A 551 25.86 0.13 6.03
N VAL A 552 26.71 0.69 5.17
CA VAL A 552 28.16 0.58 5.32
C VAL A 552 28.68 1.85 6.01
N THR A 553 29.29 1.69 7.18
CA THR A 553 29.99 2.77 7.88
C THR A 553 31.29 2.23 8.44
N ASN A 554 32.37 3.01 8.35
CA ASN A 554 33.73 2.59 8.74
C ASN A 554 34.15 1.24 8.13
N SER A 555 33.78 1.00 6.86
CA SER A 555 34.03 -0.26 6.13
C SER A 555 33.39 -1.50 6.76
N ALA A 556 32.38 -1.35 7.60
CA ALA A 556 31.63 -2.43 8.22
C ALA A 556 30.13 -2.32 7.92
N LEU A 557 29.46 -3.47 7.77
CA LEU A 557 28.01 -3.55 7.70
C LEU A 557 27.42 -3.29 9.08
N GLN A 558 26.50 -2.33 9.17
CA GLN A 558 25.81 -1.97 10.40
C GLN A 558 24.29 -1.95 10.15
N PRO A 559 23.51 -2.74 10.91
CA PRO A 559 22.06 -2.66 10.83
C PRO A 559 21.55 -1.36 11.46
N GLN A 560 20.62 -0.69 10.78
CA GLN A 560 19.91 0.48 11.26
C GLN A 560 18.42 0.21 11.31
N THR A 561 17.80 0.50 12.45
CA THR A 561 16.34 0.47 12.59
C THR A 561 15.75 1.72 11.94
N VAL A 562 14.81 1.50 11.02
CA VAL A 562 14.09 2.54 10.30
C VAL A 562 12.62 2.47 10.70
N PHE A 563 12.08 3.61 11.09
CA PHE A 563 10.66 3.81 11.31
C PHE A 563 10.12 4.64 10.16
N ARG A 564 9.02 4.19 9.57
CA ARG A 564 8.38 4.87 8.45
C ARG A 564 6.91 5.10 8.75
N ARG A 565 6.52 6.36 8.87
CA ARG A 565 5.11 6.73 9.02
C ARG A 565 4.48 6.89 7.64
N VAL A 566 3.42 6.13 7.39
CA VAL A 566 2.68 6.12 6.13
C VAL A 566 1.24 6.52 6.40
N THR A 567 0.83 7.68 5.87
CA THR A 567 -0.54 8.20 5.97
C THR A 567 -1.32 8.10 4.67
N GLN A 568 -0.64 7.79 3.57
CA GLN A 568 -1.20 7.74 2.20
C GLN A 568 -0.61 6.54 1.46
N PRO A 569 -1.30 6.03 0.42
CA PRO A 569 -0.75 4.96 -0.40
C PRO A 569 0.52 5.40 -1.13
N ASP A 570 1.49 4.49 -1.20
CA ASP A 570 2.69 4.61 -2.02
C ASP A 570 2.36 4.58 -3.51
N ILE A 571 1.36 3.77 -3.86
CA ILE A 571 0.82 3.65 -5.21
C ILE A 571 -0.71 3.79 -5.13
N LEU A 572 -1.24 4.84 -5.73
CA LEU A 572 -2.68 5.07 -5.88
C LEU A 572 -3.11 4.74 -7.30
N PHE A 573 -4.05 3.81 -7.45
CA PHE A 573 -4.69 3.51 -8.73
C PHE A 573 -5.95 4.36 -8.89
N THR A 574 -6.08 5.03 -10.02
CA THR A 574 -7.24 5.88 -10.39
C THR A 574 -7.62 5.66 -11.85
N ALA A 575 -8.82 6.10 -12.23
CA ALA A 575 -9.28 6.09 -13.61
C ALA A 575 -9.79 7.48 -14.01
N GLN A 576 -9.26 8.06 -15.08
CA GLN A 576 -9.69 9.39 -15.54
C GLN A 576 -9.90 9.41 -17.04
N ASN A 577 -10.61 10.45 -17.49
CA ASN A 577 -10.69 10.74 -18.89
C ASN A 577 -9.38 11.44 -19.30
N LEU A 578 -8.51 10.73 -20.01
CA LEU A 578 -7.26 11.26 -20.53
C LEU A 578 -7.48 11.86 -21.94
N THR A 579 -8.39 12.83 -22.06
CA THR A 579 -8.70 13.51 -23.33
C THR A 579 -7.64 14.52 -23.71
N SER A 580 -6.67 14.09 -24.51
CA SER A 580 -6.39 14.82 -25.74
C SER A 580 -6.47 13.83 -26.89
N VAL A 581 -7.06 14.25 -28.00
CA VAL A 581 -6.88 13.57 -29.28
C VAL A 581 -5.59 14.16 -29.83
N ASN A 582 -4.62 13.34 -30.23
CA ASN A 582 -3.44 13.88 -30.91
C ASN A 582 -3.85 14.48 -32.27
N THR A 583 -2.96 15.21 -32.92
CA THR A 583 -3.24 15.88 -34.21
C THR A 583 -3.61 14.91 -35.35
N ASP A 584 -3.43 13.59 -35.16
CA ASP A 584 -3.76 12.52 -36.11
C ASP A 584 -5.04 11.73 -35.75
N GLY A 585 -5.77 12.10 -34.69
CA GLY A 585 -7.04 11.45 -34.37
C GLY A 585 -6.97 10.23 -33.44
N GLY A 586 -5.81 9.88 -32.88
CA GLY A 586 -5.61 8.78 -31.93
C GLY A 586 -5.71 9.18 -30.45
N LEU A 587 -5.83 8.19 -29.55
CA LEU A 587 -5.73 8.39 -28.09
C LEU A 587 -4.33 8.87 -27.72
N THR A 588 -4.23 9.89 -26.85
CA THR A 588 -2.91 10.41 -26.42
C THR A 588 -2.18 9.46 -25.46
N ALA A 589 -2.91 8.71 -24.62
CA ALA A 589 -2.34 7.70 -23.73
C ALA A 589 -3.40 6.72 -23.19
N ASP A 590 -3.02 5.46 -23.02
CA ASP A 590 -3.83 4.43 -22.35
C ASP A 590 -3.80 4.60 -20.82
N PHE A 591 -2.70 5.13 -20.29
CA PHE A 591 -2.53 5.46 -18.88
C PHE A 591 -1.52 6.59 -18.70
N THR A 592 -1.54 7.27 -17.55
CA THR A 592 -0.50 8.18 -17.10
C THR A 592 -0.02 7.80 -15.71
N ARG A 593 1.20 8.19 -15.36
CA ARG A 593 1.80 7.91 -14.04
C ARG A 593 2.81 8.98 -13.64
N SER A 594 3.09 9.09 -12.35
CA SER A 594 4.16 9.93 -11.81
C SER A 594 5.26 9.08 -11.16
N LEU A 595 6.52 9.40 -11.48
CA LEU A 595 7.69 8.80 -10.83
C LEU A 595 8.54 9.92 -10.24
N ASN A 596 8.73 9.89 -8.93
CA ASN A 596 9.49 10.91 -8.20
C ASN A 596 10.88 10.37 -7.89
N PHE A 597 11.90 10.86 -8.58
CA PHE A 597 13.28 10.46 -8.34
C PHE A 597 13.97 11.43 -7.37
N ASN A 598 14.62 10.90 -6.35
CA ASN A 598 15.45 11.68 -5.45
C ASN A 598 16.88 11.78 -5.99
N THR A 599 17.14 12.85 -6.73
CA THR A 599 18.45 13.10 -7.36
C THR A 599 19.43 13.83 -6.44
N ALA A 600 19.00 14.29 -5.26
CA ALA A 600 19.82 15.08 -4.35
C ALA A 600 21.01 14.30 -3.78
N ASN A 601 20.97 12.97 -3.85
CA ASN A 601 21.96 12.06 -3.28
C ASN A 601 22.86 11.42 -4.34
N ALA A 602 22.75 11.86 -5.60
CA ALA A 602 23.60 11.37 -6.67
C ALA A 602 25.09 11.63 -6.34
N LEU A 603 25.94 10.68 -6.69
CA LEU A 603 27.37 10.81 -6.46
C LEU A 603 27.96 11.90 -7.38
N PRO A 604 29.04 12.59 -6.96
CA PRO A 604 29.67 13.59 -7.80
C PRO A 604 30.06 13.05 -9.18
N ASN A 605 29.59 13.72 -10.25
CA ASN A 605 29.79 13.36 -11.66
C ASN A 605 29.01 12.13 -12.16
N LEU A 606 28.09 11.59 -11.37
CA LEU A 606 27.18 10.52 -11.80
C LEU A 606 25.74 11.04 -11.81
N ALA A 607 24.92 10.51 -12.72
CA ALA A 607 23.48 10.81 -12.81
C ALA A 607 22.63 10.04 -11.77
N GLY A 608 23.28 9.26 -10.92
CA GLY A 608 22.74 8.43 -9.84
C GLY A 608 23.88 7.91 -8.95
N PRO A 609 23.68 6.84 -8.17
CA PRO A 609 22.41 6.13 -7.97
C PRO A 609 21.47 6.93 -7.05
N GLY A 610 20.21 6.51 -6.92
CA GLY A 610 19.24 7.20 -6.07
C GLY A 610 17.99 6.40 -5.70
N THR A 611 17.07 7.03 -4.98
CA THR A 611 15.78 6.43 -4.58
C THR A 611 14.63 6.87 -5.48
N ILE A 612 13.73 5.93 -5.78
CA ILE A 612 12.40 6.21 -6.32
C ILE A 612 11.47 6.42 -5.13
N GLU A 613 10.95 7.63 -4.98
CA GLU A 613 10.19 8.02 -3.81
C GLU A 613 8.67 7.87 -4.02
N PRO A 614 7.92 7.47 -2.99
CA PRO A 614 6.47 7.63 -2.99
C PRO A 614 6.09 9.12 -2.88
N ASN A 615 4.86 9.52 -3.20
CA ASN A 615 3.73 8.71 -3.66
C ASN A 615 3.59 8.78 -5.19
N THR A 616 3.20 7.66 -5.80
CA THR A 616 2.91 7.55 -7.24
C THR A 616 1.42 7.37 -7.46
N THR A 617 0.87 8.11 -8.42
CA THR A 617 -0.50 7.88 -8.92
C THR A 617 -0.42 7.24 -10.29
N ILE A 618 -1.13 6.14 -10.50
CA ILE A 618 -1.31 5.47 -11.78
C ILE A 618 -2.76 5.71 -12.23
N THR A 619 -2.92 6.41 -13.33
CA THR A 619 -4.21 6.82 -13.88
C THR A 619 -4.49 6.06 -15.18
N PHE A 620 -5.49 5.18 -15.19
CA PHE A 620 -5.93 4.51 -16.41
C PHE A 620 -6.93 5.37 -17.18
N ASN A 621 -6.86 5.31 -18.51
CA ASN A 621 -7.82 5.98 -19.38
C ASN A 621 -9.17 5.27 -19.33
N LYS A 622 -10.26 6.03 -19.16
CA LYS A 622 -11.64 5.50 -19.10
C LYS A 622 -12.49 5.76 -20.35
N VAL A 623 -11.92 6.26 -21.45
CA VAL A 623 -12.63 6.65 -22.70
C VAL A 623 -12.97 5.45 -23.62
N ALA A 624 -12.93 4.22 -23.12
CA ALA A 624 -13.20 3.01 -23.92
C ALA A 624 -14.71 2.69 -24.08
N PRO A 625 -15.14 2.07 -25.21
CA PRO A 625 -14.33 1.76 -26.39
C PRO A 625 -14.10 2.99 -27.28
N PHE A 626 -12.89 3.14 -27.81
CA PHE A 626 -12.58 4.13 -28.85
C PHE A 626 -12.63 3.45 -30.22
N TYR A 627 -13.04 4.19 -31.26
CA TYR A 627 -13.08 3.70 -32.64
C TYR A 627 -12.37 4.69 -33.56
N LEU A 628 -11.34 4.20 -34.23
CA LEU A 628 -10.53 4.96 -35.17
C LEU A 628 -10.96 4.63 -36.61
N ASN A 629 -11.35 5.66 -37.36
CA ASN A 629 -11.70 5.56 -38.77
C ASN A 629 -10.58 6.23 -39.59
N GLU A 630 -9.64 5.43 -40.09
CA GLU A 630 -8.53 5.93 -40.91
C GLU A 630 -8.69 5.53 -42.39
N GLN A 631 -8.32 6.43 -43.30
CA GLN A 631 -8.08 6.05 -44.69
C GLN A 631 -6.73 5.32 -44.77
N VAL A 632 -6.78 3.99 -44.87
CA VAL A 632 -5.59 3.13 -44.88
C VAL A 632 -4.70 3.33 -46.12
N ALA A 633 -5.15 4.05 -47.16
CA ALA A 633 -4.34 4.45 -48.31
C ALA A 633 -4.94 5.60 -49.13
N PRO A 634 -4.14 6.47 -49.77
CA PRO A 634 -4.62 7.44 -50.76
C PRO A 634 -5.26 6.70 -51.95
N GLY A 635 -6.55 6.97 -52.21
CA GLY A 635 -7.29 6.39 -53.35
C GLY A 635 -8.16 5.17 -53.02
N PHE A 636 -8.08 4.63 -51.81
CA PHE A 636 -9.10 3.73 -51.27
C PHE A 636 -10.02 4.55 -50.36
N ALA A 637 -11.20 4.93 -50.86
CA ALA A 637 -12.25 5.49 -50.02
C ALA A 637 -13.23 4.38 -49.63
N PRO A 638 -12.96 3.55 -48.61
CA PRO A 638 -14.05 2.82 -47.98
C PRO A 638 -15.00 3.86 -47.40
N PHE A 639 -16.29 3.56 -47.41
CA PHE A 639 -17.25 4.30 -46.60
C PHE A 639 -16.78 4.22 -45.15
N LEU A 640 -16.51 5.37 -44.53
CA LEU A 640 -16.14 5.42 -43.11
C LEU A 640 -17.39 5.12 -42.30
N ASP A 641 -17.48 3.90 -41.81
CA ASP A 641 -18.58 3.38 -41.02
C ASP A 641 -18.06 2.53 -39.86
N GLN A 642 -18.95 2.11 -38.96
CA GLN A 642 -18.56 1.29 -37.82
C GLN A 642 -17.93 -0.07 -38.24
N LEU A 643 -18.25 -0.59 -39.43
CA LEU A 643 -17.73 -1.86 -39.94
C LEU A 643 -16.27 -1.77 -40.39
N THR A 644 -15.84 -0.58 -40.77
CA THR A 644 -14.47 -0.27 -41.22
C THR A 644 -13.62 0.39 -40.13
N ALA A 645 -14.23 0.74 -38.99
CA ALA A 645 -13.56 1.31 -37.84
C ALA A 645 -12.68 0.27 -37.10
N VAL A 646 -11.49 0.69 -36.71
CA VAL A 646 -10.62 -0.08 -35.81
C VAL A 646 -10.96 0.28 -34.37
N SER A 647 -11.42 -0.68 -33.57
CA SER A 647 -11.59 -0.45 -32.13
C SER A 647 -10.22 -0.36 -31.45
N GLN A 648 -10.04 0.65 -30.61
CA GLN A 648 -8.84 0.81 -29.79
C GLN A 648 -9.21 0.85 -28.31
N LEU A 649 -8.32 0.26 -27.52
CA LEU A 649 -8.33 0.14 -26.07
C LEU A 649 -9.70 -0.23 -25.48
N ILE A 650 -9.86 -1.50 -25.13
CA ILE A 650 -10.94 -1.96 -24.26
C ILE A 650 -10.31 -2.68 -23.08
N TRP A 651 -10.41 -2.10 -21.88
CA TRP A 651 -9.89 -2.74 -20.70
C TRP A 651 -10.65 -4.02 -20.36
N SER A 652 -9.90 -5.02 -19.97
CA SER A 652 -10.45 -6.30 -19.57
C SER A 652 -9.52 -7.03 -18.60
N SER A 653 -9.97 -8.17 -18.10
CA SER A 653 -9.12 -9.10 -17.38
C SER A 653 -9.46 -10.50 -17.83
N PHE A 654 -8.43 -11.24 -18.21
CA PHE A 654 -8.54 -12.62 -18.67
C PHE A 654 -7.26 -13.37 -18.35
N ASP A 655 -7.33 -14.69 -18.46
CA ASP A 655 -6.22 -15.59 -18.23
C ASP A 655 -6.16 -16.64 -19.34
N GLY A 656 -5.35 -17.67 -19.14
CA GLY A 656 -5.22 -18.80 -20.07
C GLY A 656 -6.33 -19.82 -20.01
N THR A 657 -7.40 -19.57 -19.23
CA THR A 657 -8.55 -20.48 -19.17
C THR A 657 -9.54 -20.17 -20.30
N THR A 658 -10.51 -21.06 -20.49
CA THR A 658 -11.63 -20.86 -21.42
C THR A 658 -12.73 -19.97 -20.85
N ASN A 659 -12.50 -19.32 -19.70
CA ASN A 659 -13.47 -18.43 -19.11
C ASN A 659 -13.63 -17.17 -19.95
N ALA A 660 -14.85 -16.64 -20.01
CA ALA A 660 -15.11 -15.41 -20.73
C ALA A 660 -14.34 -14.24 -20.08
N PRO A 661 -13.67 -13.38 -20.88
CA PRO A 661 -13.01 -12.19 -20.37
C PRO A 661 -13.97 -11.29 -19.57
N VAL A 662 -13.46 -10.70 -18.49
CA VAL A 662 -14.17 -9.64 -17.77
C VAL A 662 -13.86 -8.33 -18.48
N VAL A 663 -14.89 -7.59 -18.91
CA VAL A 663 -14.71 -6.34 -19.68
C VAL A 663 -15.17 -5.15 -18.84
N TYR A 664 -14.41 -4.06 -18.82
CA TYR A 664 -14.71 -2.86 -18.04
C TYR A 664 -15.30 -1.74 -18.92
N PRO A 665 -16.19 -0.87 -18.39
CA PRO A 665 -16.64 -0.82 -16.99
C PRO A 665 -17.75 -1.81 -16.63
N ASN A 666 -18.32 -2.51 -17.62
CA ASN A 666 -19.52 -3.31 -17.41
C ASN A 666 -19.32 -4.55 -16.52
N GLY A 667 -18.09 -4.88 -16.12
CA GLY A 667 -17.68 -5.70 -14.96
C GLY A 667 -18.24 -7.12 -14.90
N THR A 668 -19.18 -7.46 -15.77
CA THR A 668 -19.85 -8.72 -15.94
C THR A 668 -19.34 -9.23 -17.28
N SER A 669 -18.87 -10.48 -17.32
CA SER A 669 -18.47 -11.08 -18.60
C SER A 669 -19.59 -10.89 -19.62
N ILE A 670 -19.26 -10.79 -20.91
CA ILE A 670 -20.28 -10.68 -21.98
C ILE A 670 -21.35 -11.77 -21.82
N GLN A 671 -20.94 -12.97 -21.39
CA GLN A 671 -21.84 -14.08 -21.06
C GLN A 671 -22.72 -13.82 -19.82
N ASN A 672 -22.24 -13.12 -18.79
CA ASN A 672 -23.06 -12.71 -17.65
C ASN A 672 -24.01 -11.57 -18.01
N LEU A 673 -23.61 -10.66 -18.89
CA LEU A 673 -24.50 -9.63 -19.43
C LEU A 673 -25.56 -10.26 -20.33
N GLU A 674 -25.18 -11.19 -21.22
CA GLU A 674 -26.09 -12.01 -22.03
C GLU A 674 -27.02 -12.85 -21.15
N ASN A 675 -26.52 -13.50 -20.10
CA ASN A 675 -27.35 -14.24 -19.15
C ASN A 675 -28.26 -13.30 -18.35
N GLN A 676 -27.84 -12.07 -18.05
CA GLN A 676 -28.68 -11.07 -17.38
C GLN A 676 -29.74 -10.46 -18.31
N VAL A 677 -29.49 -10.44 -19.63
CA VAL A 677 -30.42 -9.93 -20.64
C VAL A 677 -31.33 -11.04 -21.20
N LEU A 678 -30.87 -12.30 -21.19
CA LEU A 678 -31.55 -13.47 -21.73
C LEU A 678 -31.96 -14.43 -20.62
N ILE A 679 -33.24 -14.42 -20.25
CA ILE A 679 -33.84 -15.42 -19.35
C ILE A 679 -34.68 -16.38 -20.21
N LEU A 680 -34.31 -17.66 -20.23
CA LEU A 680 -34.93 -18.68 -21.06
C LEU A 680 -35.53 -19.79 -20.19
N ILE A 681 -36.84 -20.06 -20.38
CA ILE A 681 -37.60 -21.07 -19.63
C ILE A 681 -37.70 -22.35 -20.47
N SER A 682 -37.39 -23.49 -19.87
CA SER A 682 -37.47 -24.84 -20.45
C SER A 682 -38.39 -25.74 -19.60
N PRO A 683 -39.15 -26.68 -20.20
CA PRO A 683 -39.20 -27.03 -21.62
C PRO A 683 -39.97 -25.99 -22.45
N LEU A 684 -39.82 -25.99 -23.79
CA LEU A 684 -40.52 -25.05 -24.67
C LEU A 684 -42.00 -25.37 -24.87
N THR A 685 -42.38 -26.64 -24.65
CA THR A 685 -43.74 -27.18 -24.74
C THR A 685 -43.99 -28.13 -23.56
N LEU A 686 -45.27 -28.34 -23.23
CA LEU A 686 -45.69 -29.25 -22.18
C LEU A 686 -46.21 -30.56 -22.77
N SER A 687 -45.92 -31.68 -22.09
CA SER A 687 -46.45 -32.99 -22.48
C SER A 687 -47.96 -33.08 -22.26
N THR A 688 -48.65 -33.91 -23.04
CA THR A 688 -50.07 -34.22 -22.82
C THR A 688 -50.27 -35.00 -21.51
N GLY A 689 -51.20 -34.55 -20.67
CA GLY A 689 -51.63 -35.28 -19.47
C GLY A 689 -52.88 -36.14 -19.73
N ARG A 690 -53.22 -37.03 -18.79
CA ARG A 690 -54.45 -37.84 -18.82
C ARG A 690 -55.23 -37.67 -17.52
N VAL A 691 -56.56 -37.67 -17.62
CA VAL A 691 -57.44 -37.64 -16.44
C VAL A 691 -57.10 -38.81 -15.50
N ALA A 692 -57.02 -38.52 -14.20
CA ALA A 692 -56.70 -39.48 -13.14
C ALA A 692 -55.27 -40.08 -13.17
N VAL A 693 -54.35 -39.54 -13.99
CA VAL A 693 -52.93 -39.94 -14.02
C VAL A 693 -52.06 -38.83 -13.46
N ALA A 694 -51.08 -39.17 -12.61
CA ALA A 694 -50.16 -38.19 -12.06
C ALA A 694 -49.39 -37.45 -13.18
N TYR A 695 -49.40 -36.13 -13.12
CA TYR A 695 -48.67 -35.24 -14.01
C TYR A 695 -47.58 -34.53 -13.22
N SER A 696 -46.36 -34.50 -13.75
CA SER A 696 -45.22 -33.83 -13.13
C SER A 696 -44.34 -33.21 -14.20
N GLN A 697 -44.21 -31.89 -14.15
CA GLN A 697 -43.27 -31.12 -14.97
C GLN A 697 -42.47 -30.18 -14.08
N THR A 698 -41.16 -30.18 -14.26
CA THR A 698 -40.26 -29.18 -13.66
C THR A 698 -39.86 -28.18 -14.73
N PHE A 699 -39.97 -26.90 -14.42
CA PHE A 699 -39.42 -25.81 -15.22
C PHE A 699 -37.99 -25.53 -14.79
N THR A 700 -37.12 -25.35 -15.77
CA THR A 700 -35.73 -24.95 -15.54
C THR A 700 -35.45 -23.65 -16.26
N VAL A 701 -34.59 -22.82 -15.69
CA VAL A 701 -34.17 -21.54 -16.28
C VAL A 701 -32.71 -21.61 -16.71
N THR A 702 -32.40 -20.95 -17.83
CA THR A 702 -31.04 -20.55 -18.20
C THR A 702 -31.00 -19.02 -18.25
N GLY A 703 -29.98 -18.41 -17.64
CA GLY A 703 -29.88 -16.95 -17.47
C GLY A 703 -30.58 -16.41 -16.20
N GLY A 704 -30.67 -15.09 -16.07
CA GLY A 704 -31.14 -14.38 -14.88
C GLY A 704 -30.22 -14.49 -13.67
N SER A 705 -30.63 -13.89 -12.55
CA SER A 705 -29.94 -14.01 -11.25
C SER A 705 -30.72 -14.88 -10.27
N SER A 706 -30.06 -15.83 -9.60
CA SER A 706 -30.65 -16.59 -8.48
C SER A 706 -30.89 -15.65 -7.27
N PRO A 707 -31.93 -15.86 -6.44
CA PRO A 707 -32.92 -16.95 -6.49
C PRO A 707 -34.03 -16.73 -7.53
N TYR A 708 -34.62 -17.84 -7.99
CA TYR A 708 -35.74 -17.85 -8.94
C TYR A 708 -37.05 -18.21 -8.24
N THR A 709 -38.10 -17.45 -8.52
CA THR A 709 -39.46 -17.71 -8.02
C THR A 709 -40.44 -17.84 -9.19
N TRP A 710 -41.27 -18.88 -9.14
CA TRP A 710 -42.22 -19.21 -10.20
C TRP A 710 -43.66 -18.92 -9.77
N SER A 711 -44.46 -18.37 -10.69
CA SER A 711 -45.89 -18.15 -10.49
C SER A 711 -46.65 -18.26 -11.81
N LEU A 712 -47.97 -18.15 -11.78
CA LEU A 712 -48.73 -17.79 -12.98
C LEU A 712 -48.66 -16.27 -13.18
N ALA A 713 -48.67 -15.82 -14.43
CA ALA A 713 -48.75 -14.39 -14.72
C ALA A 713 -50.15 -13.84 -14.34
N PRO A 714 -50.26 -12.58 -13.89
CA PRO A 714 -51.56 -11.97 -13.57
C PRO A 714 -52.54 -12.08 -14.74
N GLY A 715 -53.78 -12.50 -14.46
CA GLY A 715 -54.82 -12.69 -15.49
C GLY A 715 -54.71 -14.00 -16.30
N THR A 716 -53.77 -14.88 -15.96
CA THR A 716 -53.66 -16.23 -16.56
C THR A 716 -54.91 -17.08 -16.28
N PRO A 717 -55.44 -17.82 -17.28
CA PRO A 717 -56.50 -18.81 -17.06
C PRO A 717 -56.13 -19.85 -16.01
N ALA A 718 -57.13 -20.44 -15.35
CA ALA A 718 -56.88 -21.44 -14.32
C ALA A 718 -56.14 -22.66 -14.87
N LEU A 719 -55.22 -23.21 -14.05
CA LEU A 719 -54.58 -24.49 -14.34
C LEU A 719 -55.63 -25.61 -14.51
N PRO A 720 -55.30 -26.70 -15.24
CA PRO A 720 -56.15 -27.89 -15.27
C PRO A 720 -56.53 -28.31 -13.85
N PRO A 721 -57.83 -28.54 -13.55
CA PRO A 721 -58.28 -28.89 -12.21
C PRO A 721 -57.50 -30.09 -11.66
N GLY A 722 -56.87 -29.93 -10.49
CA GLY A 722 -56.03 -30.94 -9.86
C GLY A 722 -54.53 -30.79 -10.08
N LEU A 723 -54.08 -29.78 -10.85
CA LEU A 723 -52.66 -29.39 -10.96
C LEU A 723 -52.35 -28.12 -10.16
N ASN A 724 -51.13 -28.02 -9.66
CA ASN A 724 -50.60 -26.85 -8.94
C ASN A 724 -49.18 -26.53 -9.39
N LEU A 725 -48.87 -25.22 -9.53
CA LEU A 725 -47.52 -24.73 -9.75
C LEU A 725 -46.92 -24.23 -8.42
N SER A 726 -45.83 -24.84 -8.00
CA SER A 726 -45.05 -24.41 -6.84
C SER A 726 -44.14 -23.23 -7.15
N ALA A 727 -43.78 -22.46 -6.12
CA ALA A 727 -42.82 -21.35 -6.22
C ALA A 727 -41.42 -21.79 -6.67
N GLY A 728 -41.10 -23.09 -6.54
CA GLY A 728 -39.86 -23.70 -7.02
C GLY A 728 -39.88 -24.18 -8.48
N GLY A 729 -40.98 -23.94 -9.22
CA GLY A 729 -41.06 -24.25 -10.65
C GLY A 729 -41.53 -25.67 -10.97
N ASN A 730 -42.10 -26.39 -10.00
CA ASN A 730 -42.71 -27.70 -10.26
C ASN A 730 -44.22 -27.56 -10.47
N LEU A 731 -44.70 -27.96 -11.64
CA LEU A 731 -46.11 -28.15 -11.97
C LEU A 731 -46.48 -29.63 -11.77
N THR A 732 -47.24 -29.91 -10.71
CA THR A 732 -47.54 -31.29 -10.29
C THR A 732 -48.99 -31.46 -9.89
N GLY A 733 -49.52 -32.67 -10.04
CA GLY A 733 -50.85 -33.03 -9.54
C GLY A 733 -51.49 -34.18 -10.31
N THR A 734 -52.80 -34.37 -10.13
CA THR A 734 -53.58 -35.36 -10.88
C THR A 734 -54.78 -34.65 -11.52
N PRO A 735 -54.78 -34.43 -12.84
CA PRO A 735 -55.82 -33.65 -13.49
C PRO A 735 -57.14 -34.43 -13.51
N THR A 736 -58.26 -33.73 -13.28
CA THR A 736 -59.59 -34.36 -13.13
C THR A 736 -60.54 -34.09 -14.30
N VAL A 737 -60.20 -33.13 -15.18
CA VAL A 737 -61.05 -32.73 -16.31
C VAL A 737 -60.21 -32.71 -17.59
N ALA A 738 -60.69 -33.38 -18.63
CA ALA A 738 -60.09 -33.33 -19.96
C ALA A 738 -60.37 -31.98 -20.64
N GLY A 739 -59.39 -31.47 -21.38
CA GLY A 739 -59.45 -30.17 -22.04
C GLY A 739 -58.06 -29.65 -22.40
N THR A 740 -58.03 -28.60 -23.21
CA THR A 740 -56.80 -27.83 -23.47
C THR A 740 -56.84 -26.56 -22.65
N TYR A 741 -55.77 -26.31 -21.88
CA TYR A 741 -55.65 -25.20 -20.97
C TYR A 741 -54.44 -24.35 -21.38
N ASP A 742 -54.69 -23.11 -21.76
CA ASP A 742 -53.64 -22.13 -22.04
C ASP A 742 -53.25 -21.42 -20.76
N ILE A 743 -51.99 -21.52 -20.38
CA ILE A 743 -51.43 -20.91 -19.17
C ILE A 743 -50.22 -20.05 -19.51
N VAL A 744 -49.96 -19.04 -18.70
CA VAL A 744 -48.73 -18.26 -18.78
C VAL A 744 -47.97 -18.41 -17.47
N VAL A 745 -46.82 -19.09 -17.56
CA VAL A 745 -45.92 -19.27 -16.42
C VAL A 745 -44.99 -18.07 -16.36
N ARG A 746 -44.93 -17.43 -15.20
CA ARG A 746 -44.05 -16.32 -14.88
C ARG A 746 -42.87 -16.80 -14.05
N LEU A 747 -41.67 -16.45 -14.48
CA LEU A 747 -40.45 -16.53 -13.69
C LEU A 747 -40.05 -15.14 -13.24
N THR A 748 -39.71 -14.99 -11.97
CA THR A 748 -39.05 -13.80 -11.43
C THR A 748 -37.68 -14.18 -10.90
N ASP A 749 -36.65 -13.42 -11.28
CA ASP A 749 -35.28 -13.63 -10.82
C ASP A 749 -34.93 -12.71 -9.62
N GLY A 750 -33.75 -12.92 -9.02
CA GLY A 750 -33.26 -12.16 -7.87
C GLY A 750 -33.00 -10.68 -8.16
N GLY A 751 -32.97 -10.28 -9.43
CA GLY A 751 -32.91 -8.90 -9.90
C GLY A 751 -34.28 -8.27 -10.15
N ALA A 752 -35.36 -8.93 -9.74
CA ALA A 752 -36.75 -8.52 -9.95
C ALA A 752 -37.19 -8.42 -11.43
N ARG A 753 -36.44 -9.04 -12.35
CA ARG A 753 -36.86 -9.16 -13.76
C ARG A 753 -37.85 -10.29 -13.89
N THR A 754 -38.80 -10.14 -14.81
CA THR A 754 -39.86 -11.12 -15.06
C THR A 754 -39.82 -11.63 -16.50
N VAL A 755 -39.95 -12.94 -16.69
CA VAL A 755 -40.22 -13.55 -18.00
C VAL A 755 -41.50 -14.36 -17.95
N ASP A 756 -42.39 -14.08 -18.91
CA ASP A 756 -43.65 -14.79 -19.09
C ASP A 756 -43.55 -15.74 -20.28
N ARG A 757 -43.88 -17.02 -20.04
CA ARG A 757 -43.87 -18.07 -21.07
C ARG A 757 -45.26 -18.67 -21.21
N PRO A 758 -45.89 -18.54 -22.39
CA PRO A 758 -47.16 -19.20 -22.66
C PRO A 758 -46.94 -20.70 -22.92
N TYR A 759 -47.86 -21.51 -22.41
CA TYR A 759 -47.95 -22.94 -22.63
C TYR A 759 -49.39 -23.37 -22.88
N ALA A 760 -49.56 -24.40 -23.70
CA ALA A 760 -50.80 -25.14 -23.81
C ALA A 760 -50.63 -26.53 -23.18
N ILE A 761 -51.48 -26.86 -22.21
CA ILE A 761 -51.55 -28.20 -21.61
C ILE A 761 -52.79 -28.90 -22.14
N THR A 762 -52.62 -30.00 -22.86
CA THR A 762 -53.72 -30.86 -23.25
C THR A 762 -53.88 -31.99 -22.25
N ILE A 763 -55.07 -32.13 -21.66
CA ILE A 763 -55.48 -33.26 -20.84
C ILE A 763 -56.48 -34.09 -21.65
N THR A 764 -56.17 -35.36 -21.90
CA THR A 764 -57.08 -36.27 -22.59
C THR A 764 -57.83 -37.17 -21.60
N ASN A 765 -58.96 -37.69 -22.05
CA ASN A 765 -59.57 -38.84 -21.37
C ASN A 765 -58.63 -40.07 -21.46
N PRO A 766 -58.78 -41.05 -20.54
CA PRO A 766 -57.89 -42.20 -20.42
C PRO A 766 -57.64 -42.98 -21.71
#